data_AF-A0A9J6EF32-F1
#
_entry.id   AF-A0A9J6EF32-F1
#
_cell.length_a   1.000
_cell.length_b   1.000
_cell.length_c   1.000
_cell.angle_alpha   90.00
_cell.angle_beta   90.00
_cell.angle_gamma   90.00
#
_symmetry.space_group_name_H-M   'P 1'
#
loop_
_entity.id
_entity.type
_entity.pdbx_description
1 polymer ?
#
loop_
_entity_poly.entity_id
_entity_poly.type
_entity_poly.pdbx_seq_one_letter_code
_entity_poly.pdbx_strand_id
1 'polypeptide(L)'
;MSLLFGRIRRLTNLGNIMRQTTPLTSTQARRYDSQDAATQETRPSVRKPQYVQRSKLEDFGRYVAECLPKYVQKVQITPGDELEVMIAPEGVVPVLSFLKEHHNAQYTNIVDICGVDVPTREYRFEVVYHLLSVFFNSRIRVKTYTDELTPLDSATAVFKGANWYEREVWDMFGVFFGNHPDLRRILTDYGFEGTPVPQGLPALGLRGDDDRENFCDSKEHLTLKQALVECLESYGIRNAIWNATAEDTYYQVSFPYESGKPTDCILSDLTSRGIGSKYDSTIGVFPCPIFYRATAPESDDEEQITVADANYESADEEKKEKEKESGFRSMQRKFLKSVKARLTVAQVVAGVKAQGELTFDFVAFIILAGMIAALGLMDNNVVSIIAAMLVSPLMGPIMAITFGIIVRDTALTKLGLKTELIGLFICLFFGFFFGLLNAFWGDIPPYEGTSWSPSRWPNPEMSSRGHWRSLWVGSLVALPSGGGVAMAILGGNSACLVGVAISASLLPPIINSGILWSLSLVKVFKSLTQDPIEVNVTGTTLTVPPAFIAPVGYSPYYFDKYSMHKECALLGVISFCLTVVNILCIILAGTLVLKIKEIAPAKSLQGTRRFWKHDIKVARDYNKTLGGAAASSMGKKLLEEWKKLDPKNGDPAAASRNLQDLQSMIEEAEDDDVYQTVVQQMANHPPPLVRRNRGMVLDMAAH
;
A
#
# COMPACT_ATOMS: atom_id res chain seq x y z
N MET A 1 -22.36 -68.32 36.81
CA MET A 1 -23.28 -68.20 35.66
C MET A 1 -24.23 -67.00 35.83
N SER A 2 -23.91 -65.71 35.91
CA SER A 2 -22.78 -64.82 35.62
C SER A 2 -22.43 -64.49 34.17
N LEU A 3 -23.25 -64.82 33.16
CA LEU A 3 -23.01 -64.30 31.78
C LEU A 3 -24.22 -64.31 30.81
N LEU A 4 -25.48 -64.38 31.29
CA LEU A 4 -26.64 -64.52 30.38
C LEU A 4 -27.92 -63.71 30.73
N PHE A 5 -27.88 -62.83 31.72
CA PHE A 5 -29.05 -61.99 32.10
C PHE A 5 -28.90 -60.49 31.75
N GLY A 6 -27.92 -60.14 30.91
CA GLY A 6 -27.56 -58.74 30.60
C GLY A 6 -28.14 -58.14 29.32
N ARG A 7 -28.97 -58.87 28.55
CA ARG A 7 -29.33 -58.43 27.17
C ARG A 7 -30.80 -58.50 26.75
N ILE A 8 -31.74 -58.74 27.66
CA ILE A 8 -33.19 -58.76 27.33
C ILE A 8 -34.00 -58.04 28.41
N ARG A 9 -33.89 -56.70 28.50
CA ARG A 9 -34.86 -55.86 29.25
C ARG A 9 -34.86 -54.35 28.91
N ARG A 10 -34.38 -53.96 27.73
CA ARG A 10 -34.29 -52.54 27.30
C ARG A 10 -34.98 -52.21 25.97
N LEU A 11 -36.03 -52.96 25.59
CA LEU A 11 -36.77 -52.71 24.34
C LEU A 11 -38.30 -52.73 24.46
N THR A 12 -38.85 -52.65 25.66
CA THR A 12 -40.31 -52.54 25.86
C THR A 12 -40.61 -51.50 26.92
N ASN A 13 -40.68 -50.23 26.50
CA ASN A 13 -41.53 -49.18 27.07
C ASN A 13 -41.36 -47.87 26.24
N LEU A 14 -41.50 -48.02 24.93
CA LEU A 14 -41.93 -46.96 24.03
C LEU A 14 -43.46 -47.05 23.97
N GLY A 15 -44.15 -46.10 24.60
CA GLY A 15 -45.61 -46.01 24.55
C GLY A 15 -46.21 -45.50 25.85
N ASN A 16 -46.72 -44.28 25.81
CA ASN A 16 -47.53 -43.60 26.84
C ASN A 16 -46.78 -43.06 28.07
N ILE A 17 -46.25 -41.84 27.95
CA ILE A 17 -46.53 -40.70 28.85
C ILE A 17 -46.38 -39.43 27.98
N MET A 18 -47.45 -39.10 27.25
CA MET A 18 -47.75 -37.71 26.88
C MET A 18 -48.60 -37.13 28.01
N ARG A 19 -48.42 -35.83 28.26
CA ARG A 19 -49.08 -34.95 29.25
C ARG A 19 -48.39 -34.88 30.61
N GLN A 20 -47.42 -33.95 30.69
CA GLN A 20 -47.38 -32.99 31.78
C GLN A 20 -46.64 -31.74 31.32
N THR A 21 -47.43 -30.78 30.84
CA THR A 21 -47.08 -29.36 30.80
C THR A 21 -46.77 -28.89 32.22
N THR A 22 -45.53 -28.48 32.48
CA THR A 22 -45.19 -27.56 33.58
C THR A 22 -44.22 -26.51 33.06
N PRO A 23 -44.41 -25.22 33.41
CA PRO A 23 -43.61 -24.14 32.88
C PRO A 23 -42.26 -24.10 33.60
N LEU A 24 -41.16 -24.27 32.88
CA LEU A 24 -39.84 -23.89 33.40
C LEU A 24 -39.71 -22.37 33.31
N THR A 25 -40.41 -21.71 34.24
CA THR A 25 -40.03 -20.37 34.70
C THR A 25 -38.81 -20.55 35.60
N SER A 26 -37.85 -19.64 35.51
CA SER A 26 -36.53 -19.64 36.18
C SER A 26 -35.40 -20.41 35.47
N THR A 27 -35.15 -20.09 34.20
CA THR A 27 -33.74 -20.03 33.79
C THR A 27 -33.11 -18.89 34.59
N GLN A 28 -32.44 -19.24 35.69
CA GLN A 28 -31.61 -18.32 36.46
C GLN A 28 -30.63 -17.67 35.49
N ALA A 29 -30.96 -16.46 35.04
CA ALA A 29 -29.95 -15.51 34.65
C ALA A 29 -29.05 -15.40 35.89
N ARG A 30 -27.80 -15.89 35.79
CA ARG A 30 -26.76 -15.43 36.68
C ARG A 30 -26.75 -13.91 36.52
N ARG A 31 -27.41 -13.19 37.43
CA ARG A 31 -27.04 -11.82 37.72
C ARG A 31 -25.56 -11.89 38.05
N TYR A 32 -24.72 -11.33 37.20
CA TYR A 32 -23.55 -10.66 37.73
C TYR A 32 -24.12 -9.53 38.56
N ASP A 33 -24.21 -9.75 39.88
CA ASP A 33 -24.43 -8.64 40.79
C ASP A 33 -23.34 -7.61 40.50
N SER A 34 -23.77 -6.36 40.35
CA SER A 34 -22.93 -5.18 40.12
C SER A 34 -22.00 -4.83 41.29
N GLN A 35 -21.68 -5.81 42.14
CA GLN A 35 -20.81 -5.71 43.31
C GLN A 35 -19.50 -6.50 43.16
N ASP A 36 -19.38 -7.37 42.16
CA ASP A 36 -18.07 -7.90 41.76
C ASP A 36 -17.44 -6.94 40.74
N ALA A 37 -16.95 -5.81 41.25
CA ALA A 37 -15.94 -5.01 40.57
C ALA A 37 -14.66 -5.87 40.48
N ALA A 38 -14.69 -6.82 39.56
CA ALA A 38 -13.56 -7.64 39.17
C ALA A 38 -12.39 -6.69 38.93
N THR A 39 -11.29 -6.96 39.62
CA THR A 39 -10.01 -6.26 39.57
C THR A 39 -9.78 -5.80 38.13
N GLN A 40 -9.93 -4.48 37.87
CA GLN A 40 -9.83 -3.97 36.51
C GLN A 40 -8.46 -4.39 35.96
N GLU A 41 -8.46 -5.19 34.90
CA GLU A 41 -7.24 -5.71 34.30
C GLU A 41 -6.42 -4.52 33.79
N THR A 42 -5.36 -4.16 34.52
CA THR A 42 -4.56 -2.95 34.28
C THR A 42 -3.47 -3.15 33.23
N ARG A 43 -3.34 -4.36 32.69
CA ARG A 43 -2.27 -4.70 31.75
C ARG A 43 -2.54 -4.07 30.37
N PRO A 44 -1.59 -3.31 29.81
CA PRO A 44 -1.78 -2.60 28.54
C PRO A 44 -1.94 -3.54 27.33
N SER A 45 -1.46 -4.78 27.43
CA SER A 45 -1.55 -5.79 26.36
C SER A 45 -2.93 -6.43 26.23
N VAL A 46 -3.81 -6.28 27.22
CA VAL A 46 -5.13 -6.92 27.23
C VAL A 46 -6.18 -5.92 26.79
N ARG A 47 -7.00 -6.28 25.80
CA ARG A 47 -8.14 -5.45 25.37
C ARG A 47 -9.06 -5.21 26.57
N LYS A 48 -9.21 -3.94 26.96
CA LYS A 48 -10.13 -3.52 28.02
C LYS A 48 -11.58 -3.74 27.55
N PRO A 49 -12.40 -4.53 28.25
CA PRO A 49 -13.80 -4.73 27.88
C PRO A 49 -14.61 -3.44 28.08
N GLN A 50 -15.40 -3.04 27.08
CA GLN A 50 -16.26 -1.85 27.18
C GLN A 50 -17.60 -2.20 27.81
N TYR A 51 -17.70 -2.15 29.14
CA TYR A 51 -18.88 -2.57 29.90
C TYR A 51 -20.18 -1.84 29.51
N VAL A 52 -20.12 -0.55 29.19
CA VAL A 52 -21.31 0.25 28.81
C VAL A 52 -21.87 -0.20 27.47
N GLN A 53 -21.02 -0.43 26.47
CA GLN A 53 -21.45 -0.92 25.17
C GLN A 53 -22.01 -2.34 25.30
N ARG A 54 -21.32 -3.19 26.08
CA ARG A 54 -21.75 -4.55 26.36
C ARG A 54 -23.14 -4.60 27.00
N SER A 55 -23.41 -3.78 28.01
CA SER A 55 -24.74 -3.69 28.64
C SER A 55 -25.83 -3.31 27.62
N LYS A 56 -25.56 -2.35 26.72
CA LYS A 56 -26.51 -1.96 25.66
C LYS A 56 -26.79 -3.09 24.68
N LEU A 57 -25.76 -3.85 24.32
CA LEU A 57 -25.89 -5.02 23.45
C LEU A 57 -26.65 -6.16 24.15
N GLU A 58 -26.46 -6.35 25.46
CA GLU A 58 -27.20 -7.31 26.27
C GLU A 58 -28.69 -6.97 26.30
N ASP A 59 -29.02 -5.70 26.55
CA ASP A 59 -30.41 -5.24 26.59
C ASP A 59 -31.06 -5.30 25.21
N PHE A 60 -30.34 -4.93 24.14
CA PHE A 60 -30.84 -5.05 22.78
C PHE A 60 -31.01 -6.52 22.35
N GLY A 61 -30.07 -7.39 22.73
CA GLY A 61 -30.15 -8.82 22.49
C GLY A 61 -31.37 -9.46 23.18
N ARG A 62 -31.62 -9.08 24.43
CA ARG A 62 -32.82 -9.50 25.19
C ARG A 62 -34.09 -9.01 24.50
N TYR A 63 -34.11 -7.75 24.06
CA TYR A 63 -35.23 -7.17 23.33
C TYR A 63 -35.56 -7.95 22.04
N VAL A 64 -34.55 -8.29 21.23
CA VAL A 64 -34.75 -9.09 20.01
C VAL A 64 -35.31 -10.49 20.33
N ALA A 65 -34.81 -11.13 21.39
CA ALA A 65 -35.30 -12.44 21.83
C ALA A 65 -36.77 -12.40 22.32
N GLU A 66 -37.16 -11.32 23.00
CA GLU A 66 -38.55 -11.10 23.45
C GLU A 66 -39.50 -10.79 22.28
N CYS A 67 -39.03 -10.06 21.26
CA CYS A 67 -39.83 -9.76 20.07
C CYS A 67 -40.07 -10.97 19.16
N LEU A 68 -39.07 -11.86 19.01
CA LEU A 68 -39.11 -13.01 18.09
C LEU A 68 -38.78 -14.35 18.78
N PRO A 69 -39.51 -14.76 19.82
CA PRO A 69 -39.20 -15.95 20.61
C PRO A 69 -39.38 -17.26 19.82
N LYS A 70 -40.13 -17.22 18.72
CA LYS A 70 -40.34 -18.39 17.84
C LYS A 70 -39.08 -18.80 17.09
N TYR A 71 -38.25 -17.83 16.67
CA TYR A 71 -37.12 -18.06 15.76
C TYR A 71 -35.76 -17.95 16.45
N VAL A 72 -35.65 -17.09 17.47
CA VAL A 72 -34.41 -16.87 18.23
C VAL A 72 -34.22 -18.00 19.23
N GLN A 73 -33.18 -18.81 19.04
CA GLN A 73 -32.85 -19.92 19.93
C GLN A 73 -31.94 -19.46 21.08
N LYS A 74 -30.94 -18.65 20.74
CA LYS A 74 -29.93 -18.19 21.68
C LYS A 74 -29.39 -16.83 21.25
N VAL A 75 -29.17 -15.96 22.22
CA VAL A 75 -28.44 -14.70 22.05
C VAL A 75 -27.17 -14.79 22.87
N GLN A 76 -26.04 -14.43 22.27
CA GLN A 76 -24.75 -14.44 22.95
C GLN A 76 -23.92 -13.23 22.55
N ILE A 77 -22.99 -12.84 23.42
CA ILE A 77 -22.05 -11.76 23.17
C ILE A 77 -20.65 -12.34 23.24
N THR A 78 -19.92 -12.17 22.14
CA THR A 78 -18.53 -12.61 22.01
C THR A 78 -17.62 -11.67 22.83
N PRO A 79 -16.48 -12.14 23.36
CA PRO A 79 -15.55 -11.30 24.12
C PRO A 79 -15.06 -10.02 23.42
N GLY A 80 -15.23 -9.91 22.10
CA GLY A 80 -14.95 -8.71 21.30
C GLY A 80 -16.07 -7.67 21.24
N ASP A 81 -17.08 -7.75 22.12
CA ASP A 81 -18.26 -6.86 22.14
C ASP A 81 -19.13 -6.95 20.89
N GLU A 82 -19.27 -8.16 20.34
CA GLU A 82 -20.12 -8.45 19.18
C GLU A 82 -21.35 -9.24 19.59
N LEU A 83 -22.53 -8.78 19.17
CA LEU A 83 -23.81 -9.44 19.41
C LEU A 83 -24.07 -10.51 18.35
N GLU A 84 -24.28 -11.76 18.79
CA GLU A 84 -24.66 -12.87 17.94
C GLU A 84 -26.06 -13.39 18.31
N VAL A 85 -26.91 -13.52 17.29
CA VAL A 85 -28.26 -14.07 17.41
C VAL A 85 -28.32 -15.37 16.62
N MET A 86 -28.51 -16.49 17.33
CA MET A 86 -28.67 -17.81 16.74
C MET A 86 -30.15 -18.06 16.46
N ILE A 87 -30.45 -18.38 15.22
CA ILE A 87 -31.81 -18.58 14.72
C ILE A 87 -31.98 -19.98 14.13
N ALA A 88 -33.22 -20.46 14.13
CA ALA A 88 -33.61 -21.62 13.34
C ALA A 88 -33.60 -21.29 11.82
N PRO A 89 -33.36 -22.28 10.94
CA PRO A 89 -33.33 -22.07 9.48
C PRO A 89 -34.64 -21.52 8.90
N GLU A 90 -35.78 -21.89 9.46
CA GLU A 90 -37.10 -21.35 9.07
C GLU A 90 -37.27 -19.84 9.39
N GLY A 91 -36.41 -19.30 10.26
CA GLY A 91 -36.48 -17.94 10.78
C GLY A 91 -35.66 -16.92 10.00
N VAL A 92 -34.92 -17.32 8.95
CA VAL A 92 -33.99 -16.44 8.24
C VAL A 92 -34.70 -15.19 7.70
N VAL A 93 -35.73 -15.36 6.86
CA VAL A 93 -36.43 -14.23 6.24
C VAL A 93 -37.18 -13.36 7.28
N PRO A 94 -37.97 -13.92 8.22
CA PRO A 94 -38.66 -13.10 9.23
C PRO A 94 -37.73 -12.29 10.13
N VAL A 95 -36.62 -12.89 10.60
CA VAL A 95 -35.68 -12.21 11.50
C VAL A 95 -34.91 -11.12 10.75
N LEU A 96 -34.45 -11.40 9.53
CA LEU A 96 -33.75 -10.40 8.71
C LEU A 96 -34.66 -9.21 8.35
N SER A 97 -35.93 -9.48 8.00
CA SER A 97 -36.91 -8.42 7.74
C SER A 97 -37.16 -7.55 8.98
N PHE A 98 -37.32 -8.17 10.16
CA PHE A 98 -37.44 -7.44 11.41
C PHE A 98 -36.22 -6.57 11.70
N LEU A 99 -35.01 -7.13 11.58
CA LEU A 99 -33.78 -6.37 11.84
C LEU A 99 -33.61 -5.19 10.89
N LYS A 100 -34.07 -5.33 9.64
CA LYS A 100 -34.02 -4.26 8.64
C LYS A 100 -35.06 -3.16 8.89
N GLU A 101 -36.31 -3.52 9.16
CA GLU A 101 -37.45 -2.60 9.16
C GLU A 101 -37.80 -2.04 10.54
N HIS A 102 -37.44 -2.73 11.63
CA HIS A 102 -37.82 -2.30 12.96
C HIS A 102 -37.11 -1.00 13.36
N HIS A 103 -37.85 -0.05 13.94
CA HIS A 103 -37.34 1.30 14.26
C HIS A 103 -36.10 1.28 15.18
N ASN A 104 -36.03 0.33 16.10
CA ASN A 104 -34.89 0.16 17.02
C ASN A 104 -33.75 -0.70 16.44
N ALA A 105 -33.95 -1.36 15.29
CA ALA A 105 -32.98 -2.29 14.72
C ALA A 105 -32.32 -1.76 13.44
N GLN A 106 -33.06 -1.12 12.53
CA GLN A 106 -32.59 -0.43 11.31
C GLN A 106 -31.26 -0.91 10.71
N TYR A 107 -31.09 -2.23 10.56
CA TYR A 107 -29.92 -2.84 9.95
C TYR A 107 -30.10 -2.80 8.44
N THR A 108 -29.85 -1.63 7.85
CA THR A 108 -30.14 -1.36 6.45
C THR A 108 -29.12 -1.98 5.49
N ASN A 109 -27.89 -2.21 5.96
CA ASN A 109 -26.79 -2.69 5.12
C ASN A 109 -26.42 -4.14 5.47
N ILE A 110 -26.34 -4.98 4.44
CA ILE A 110 -25.73 -6.31 4.53
C ILE A 110 -24.26 -6.20 4.20
N VAL A 111 -23.40 -6.59 5.14
CA VAL A 111 -21.96 -6.51 4.96
C VAL A 111 -21.47 -7.74 4.22
N ASP A 112 -21.88 -8.93 4.66
CA ASP A 112 -21.36 -10.21 4.20
C ASP A 112 -22.30 -11.36 4.60
N ILE A 113 -22.26 -12.46 3.84
CA ILE A 113 -22.86 -13.76 4.16
C ILE A 113 -21.79 -14.83 3.97
N CYS A 114 -21.41 -15.50 5.05
CA CYS A 114 -20.40 -16.56 5.01
C CYS A 114 -21.00 -17.93 5.33
N GLY A 115 -20.49 -18.98 4.69
CA GLY A 115 -20.65 -20.36 5.14
C GLY A 115 -19.47 -20.78 6.03
N VAL A 116 -19.72 -21.58 7.05
CA VAL A 116 -18.70 -22.22 7.88
C VAL A 116 -19.00 -23.70 7.94
N ASP A 117 -18.02 -24.52 7.56
CA ASP A 117 -18.10 -25.98 7.63
C ASP A 117 -17.55 -26.49 8.98
N VAL A 118 -18.40 -27.15 9.77
CA VAL A 118 -18.04 -27.78 11.03
C VAL A 118 -18.47 -29.26 10.99
N PRO A 119 -17.62 -30.17 10.48
CA PRO A 119 -18.00 -31.57 10.21
C PRO A 119 -18.34 -32.38 11.46
N THR A 120 -17.97 -31.89 12.65
CA THR A 120 -18.28 -32.54 13.92
C THR A 120 -19.74 -32.37 14.35
N ARG A 121 -20.51 -31.49 13.70
CA ARG A 121 -21.92 -31.21 14.03
C ARG A 121 -22.86 -32.01 13.14
N GLU A 122 -24.04 -32.33 13.66
CA GLU A 122 -25.12 -32.97 12.89
C GLU A 122 -25.58 -32.08 11.72
N TYR A 123 -25.79 -30.79 11.98
CA TYR A 123 -25.89 -29.76 10.96
C TYR A 123 -24.50 -29.21 10.67
N ARG A 124 -23.91 -29.76 9.60
CA ARG A 124 -22.53 -29.51 9.19
C ARG A 124 -22.24 -28.04 8.91
N PHE A 125 -23.15 -27.34 8.23
CA PHE A 125 -22.93 -25.98 7.78
C PHE A 125 -23.58 -24.95 8.70
N GLU A 126 -22.85 -23.89 9.00
CA GLU A 126 -23.35 -22.70 9.68
C GLU A 126 -23.27 -21.51 8.73
N VAL A 127 -24.41 -20.89 8.44
CA VAL A 127 -24.48 -19.70 7.58
C VAL A 127 -24.61 -18.47 8.46
N VAL A 128 -23.72 -17.50 8.24
CA VAL A 128 -23.54 -16.33 9.08
C VAL A 128 -23.84 -15.07 8.27
N TYR A 129 -24.81 -14.28 8.73
CA TYR A 129 -25.17 -12.99 8.15
C TYR A 129 -24.57 -11.86 8.98
N HIS A 130 -23.79 -10.99 8.34
CA HIS A 130 -23.24 -9.78 8.94
C HIS A 130 -24.05 -8.56 8.52
N LEU A 131 -24.66 -7.89 9.48
CA LEU A 131 -25.47 -6.69 9.23
C LEU A 131 -24.91 -5.47 9.93
N LEU A 132 -25.08 -4.31 9.29
CA LEU A 132 -24.67 -3.01 9.79
C LEU A 132 -25.86 -2.05 9.81
N SER A 133 -26.11 -1.44 10.97
CA SER A 133 -27.00 -0.29 11.08
C SER A 133 -26.15 0.97 10.99
N VAL A 134 -26.35 1.76 9.93
CA VAL A 134 -25.65 3.03 9.74
C VAL A 134 -26.17 4.10 10.71
N PHE A 135 -27.47 4.06 11.04
CA PHE A 135 -28.10 5.02 11.94
C PHE A 135 -27.59 4.89 13.38
N PHE A 136 -27.53 3.66 13.90
CA PHE A 136 -27.04 3.40 15.25
C PHE A 136 -25.53 3.10 15.31
N ASN A 137 -24.84 3.06 14.16
CA ASN A 137 -23.45 2.64 14.02
C ASN A 137 -23.14 1.33 14.78
N SER A 138 -24.04 0.35 14.65
CA SER A 138 -23.99 -0.93 15.36
C SER A 138 -23.95 -2.08 14.38
N ARG A 139 -23.27 -3.18 14.77
CA ARG A 139 -23.18 -4.41 14.00
C ARG A 139 -23.85 -5.56 14.74
N ILE A 140 -24.48 -6.44 14.00
CA ILE A 140 -25.08 -7.67 14.53
C ILE A 140 -24.73 -8.84 13.62
N ARG A 141 -24.54 -10.00 14.22
CA ARG A 141 -24.29 -11.27 13.53
C ARG A 141 -25.48 -12.19 13.74
N VAL A 142 -26.09 -12.66 12.66
CA VAL A 142 -27.18 -13.64 12.72
C VAL A 142 -26.65 -14.97 12.19
N LYS A 143 -26.77 -16.04 12.96
CA LYS A 143 -26.28 -17.37 12.58
C LYS A 143 -27.42 -18.34 12.44
N THR A 144 -27.43 -19.08 11.35
CA THR A 144 -28.32 -20.22 11.09
C THR A 144 -27.48 -21.44 10.77
N TYR A 145 -28.08 -22.62 10.82
CA TYR A 145 -27.41 -23.88 10.52
C TYR A 145 -28.20 -24.67 9.48
N THR A 146 -27.50 -25.52 8.74
CA THR A 146 -28.09 -26.41 7.73
C THR A 146 -27.20 -27.65 7.53
N ASP A 147 -27.78 -28.69 6.96
CA ASP A 147 -27.09 -29.85 6.42
C ASP A 147 -26.83 -29.67 4.90
N GLU A 148 -26.29 -30.70 4.26
CA GLU A 148 -25.97 -30.70 2.83
C GLU A 148 -27.20 -30.72 1.92
N LEU A 149 -28.34 -31.18 2.44
CA LEU A 149 -29.54 -31.47 1.64
C LEU A 149 -30.69 -30.51 1.90
N THR A 150 -30.82 -29.99 3.12
CA THR A 150 -31.92 -29.08 3.47
C THR A 150 -31.63 -27.70 2.89
N PRO A 151 -32.57 -27.13 2.11
CA PRO A 151 -32.43 -25.80 1.58
C PRO A 151 -32.72 -24.73 2.65
N LEU A 152 -32.00 -23.61 2.59
CA LEU A 152 -32.31 -22.39 3.34
C LEU A 152 -33.12 -21.42 2.48
N ASP A 153 -33.99 -20.62 3.08
CA ASP A 153 -34.68 -19.57 2.32
C ASP A 153 -33.73 -18.40 2.00
N SER A 154 -33.73 -17.96 0.73
CA SER A 154 -32.93 -16.83 0.26
C SER A 154 -33.34 -15.50 0.91
N ALA A 155 -32.35 -14.73 1.36
CA ALA A 155 -32.51 -13.39 1.90
C ALA A 155 -32.57 -12.30 0.81
N THR A 156 -32.53 -12.66 -0.48
CA THR A 156 -32.58 -11.70 -1.62
C THR A 156 -33.86 -10.85 -1.68
N ALA A 157 -34.95 -11.35 -1.11
CA ALA A 157 -36.19 -10.58 -0.95
C ALA A 157 -35.99 -9.38 0.01
N VAL A 158 -35.21 -9.59 1.08
CA VAL A 158 -34.94 -8.59 2.12
C VAL A 158 -33.77 -7.70 1.72
N PHE A 159 -32.63 -8.29 1.36
CA PHE A 159 -31.42 -7.57 0.98
C PHE A 159 -31.02 -7.92 -0.45
N LYS A 160 -31.08 -6.94 -1.36
CA LYS A 160 -30.68 -7.16 -2.76
C LYS A 160 -29.20 -7.52 -2.92
N GLY A 161 -28.35 -7.07 -2.00
CA GLY A 161 -26.93 -7.44 -1.95
C GLY A 161 -26.66 -8.92 -1.62
N ALA A 162 -27.63 -9.64 -1.03
CA ALA A 162 -27.47 -11.05 -0.68
C ALA A 162 -27.29 -11.98 -1.90
N ASN A 163 -27.68 -11.53 -3.09
CA ASN A 163 -27.68 -12.37 -4.31
C ASN A 163 -26.28 -12.95 -4.61
N TRP A 164 -25.25 -12.12 -4.55
CA TRP A 164 -23.89 -12.57 -4.88
C TRP A 164 -23.30 -13.45 -3.78
N TYR A 165 -23.50 -13.08 -2.52
CA TYR A 165 -22.98 -13.85 -1.39
C TYR A 165 -23.66 -15.22 -1.25
N GLU A 166 -24.97 -15.33 -1.49
CA GLU A 166 -25.66 -16.62 -1.47
C GLU A 166 -25.18 -17.55 -2.60
N ARG A 167 -24.85 -16.98 -3.77
CA ARG A 167 -24.20 -17.74 -4.86
C ARG A 167 -22.79 -18.18 -4.51
N GLU A 168 -22.02 -17.34 -3.85
CA GLU A 168 -20.68 -17.69 -3.37
C GLU A 168 -20.74 -18.83 -2.35
N VAL A 169 -21.66 -18.75 -1.37
CA VAL A 169 -21.86 -19.80 -0.37
C VAL A 169 -22.31 -21.11 -1.02
N TRP A 170 -23.18 -21.05 -2.03
CA TRP A 170 -23.57 -22.22 -2.79
C TRP A 170 -22.38 -22.82 -3.58
N ASP A 171 -21.56 -22.00 -4.23
CA ASP A 171 -20.42 -22.46 -5.03
C ASP A 171 -19.29 -23.06 -4.16
N MET A 172 -19.04 -22.46 -2.99
CA MET A 172 -17.96 -22.85 -2.08
C MET A 172 -18.35 -23.99 -1.12
N PHE A 173 -19.57 -23.97 -0.58
CA PHE A 173 -20.02 -24.90 0.47
C PHE A 173 -21.14 -25.84 0.02
N GLY A 174 -21.80 -25.56 -1.11
CA GLY A 174 -22.89 -26.40 -1.62
C GLY A 174 -24.24 -26.20 -0.92
N VAL A 175 -24.34 -25.20 -0.03
CA VAL A 175 -25.58 -24.88 0.65
C VAL A 175 -26.59 -24.33 -0.35
N PHE A 176 -27.75 -24.97 -0.45
CA PHE A 176 -28.80 -24.57 -1.39
C PHE A 176 -29.71 -23.49 -0.81
N PHE A 177 -29.95 -22.43 -1.58
CA PHE A 177 -30.88 -21.36 -1.23
C PHE A 177 -32.16 -21.43 -2.05
N GLY A 178 -33.28 -21.75 -1.39
CA GLY A 178 -34.63 -21.72 -1.96
C GLY A 178 -35.08 -20.28 -2.27
N ASN A 179 -35.87 -20.12 -3.33
CA ASN A 179 -36.39 -18.81 -3.80
C ASN A 179 -35.32 -17.80 -4.29
N HIS A 180 -34.08 -18.24 -4.52
CA HIS A 180 -33.05 -17.39 -5.11
C HIS A 180 -33.30 -17.16 -6.62
N PRO A 181 -33.15 -15.94 -7.17
CA PRO A 181 -33.50 -15.64 -8.57
C PRO A 181 -32.56 -16.28 -9.62
N ASP A 182 -31.28 -16.44 -9.31
CA ASP A 182 -30.27 -17.02 -10.24
C ASP A 182 -29.15 -17.68 -9.43
N LEU A 183 -29.36 -18.92 -8.95
CA LEU A 183 -28.35 -19.65 -8.18
C LEU A 183 -27.45 -20.47 -9.12
N ARG A 184 -26.21 -20.01 -9.32
CA ARG A 184 -25.20 -20.67 -10.16
C ARG A 184 -23.78 -20.30 -9.73
N ARG A 185 -22.79 -21.05 -10.24
CA ARG A 185 -21.35 -20.89 -9.91
C ARG A 185 -20.88 -19.48 -10.24
N ILE A 186 -19.91 -18.98 -9.48
CA ILE A 186 -19.38 -17.63 -9.66
C ILE A 186 -17.87 -17.55 -9.47
N LEU A 187 -17.30 -18.37 -8.58
CA LEU A 187 -15.86 -18.43 -8.34
C LEU A 187 -15.20 -19.62 -9.04
N THR A 188 -15.88 -20.76 -9.11
CA THR A 188 -15.32 -21.98 -9.74
C THR A 188 -15.52 -22.00 -11.26
N ASP A 189 -14.69 -22.80 -11.94
CA ASP A 189 -14.78 -23.01 -13.39
C ASP A 189 -16.12 -23.68 -13.78
N TYR A 190 -16.57 -23.45 -15.01
CA TYR A 190 -17.86 -23.88 -15.51
C TYR A 190 -18.07 -25.41 -15.46
N GLY A 191 -17.01 -26.18 -15.64
CA GLY A 191 -17.02 -27.64 -15.59
C GLY A 191 -16.60 -28.23 -14.23
N PHE A 192 -16.47 -27.41 -13.19
CA PHE A 192 -16.02 -27.89 -11.89
C PHE A 192 -17.07 -28.79 -11.24
N GLU A 193 -16.68 -30.04 -10.94
CA GLU A 193 -17.51 -31.01 -10.23
C GLU A 193 -17.20 -30.95 -8.73
N GLY A 194 -18.24 -30.74 -7.91
CA GLY A 194 -18.12 -30.60 -6.46
C GLY A 194 -18.04 -29.15 -5.98
N THR A 195 -17.77 -28.99 -4.69
CA THR A 195 -17.53 -27.72 -4.01
C THR A 195 -16.05 -27.68 -3.59
N PRO A 196 -15.33 -26.55 -3.69
CA PRO A 196 -13.90 -26.49 -3.39
C PRO A 196 -13.54 -26.56 -1.90
N VAL A 197 -14.43 -26.11 -1.01
CA VAL A 197 -14.15 -25.92 0.43
C VAL A 197 -14.69 -27.03 1.36
N PRO A 198 -15.09 -28.25 0.94
CA PRO A 198 -15.13 -29.37 1.86
C PRO A 198 -13.73 -29.60 2.40
N GLN A 199 -13.57 -29.73 3.72
CA GLN A 199 -12.32 -30.11 4.42
C GLN A 199 -11.73 -31.48 4.00
N GLY A 200 -12.11 -32.02 2.83
CA GLY A 200 -11.59 -33.26 2.24
C GLY A 200 -11.23 -33.17 0.76
N LEU A 201 -11.31 -32.01 0.08
CA LEU A 201 -10.84 -31.90 -1.30
C LEU A 201 -9.32 -31.56 -1.32
N PRO A 202 -8.45 -32.33 -2.01
CA PRO A 202 -7.05 -31.96 -2.16
C PRO A 202 -6.92 -30.68 -2.99
N ALA A 203 -6.13 -29.71 -2.50
CA ALA A 203 -6.05 -28.34 -3.00
C ALA A 203 -5.43 -28.13 -4.40
N LEU A 204 -5.34 -29.17 -5.24
CA LEU A 204 -4.71 -29.08 -6.56
C LEU A 204 -5.56 -29.77 -7.64
N GLY A 205 -6.55 -29.07 -8.15
CA GLY A 205 -7.19 -29.36 -9.42
C GLY A 205 -6.58 -28.46 -10.50
N LEU A 206 -6.24 -29.06 -11.66
CA LEU A 206 -5.62 -28.48 -12.86
C LEU A 206 -4.09 -28.58 -12.91
N ARG A 207 -3.61 -29.74 -13.36
CA ARG A 207 -2.39 -29.83 -14.14
C ARG A 207 -2.75 -30.48 -15.47
N GLY A 208 -2.61 -29.73 -16.56
CA GLY A 208 -2.72 -30.26 -17.92
C GLY A 208 -1.63 -31.31 -18.13
N ASP A 209 -2.03 -32.44 -18.70
CA ASP A 209 -1.14 -33.49 -19.18
C ASP A 209 -0.27 -32.90 -20.29
N ASP A 210 1.04 -32.80 -20.08
CA ASP A 210 2.02 -32.77 -21.18
C ASP A 210 3.50 -33.01 -20.80
N ASP A 211 3.85 -33.31 -19.55
CA ASP A 211 5.23 -33.67 -19.19
C ASP A 211 5.30 -34.93 -18.33
N ARG A 212 5.07 -36.09 -18.96
CA ARG A 212 5.52 -37.38 -18.43
C ARG A 212 6.63 -37.90 -19.32
N GLU A 213 7.88 -37.67 -18.94
CA GLU A 213 8.94 -38.67 -19.04
C GLU A 213 10.28 -38.20 -18.45
N ASN A 214 10.95 -39.13 -17.76
CA ASN A 214 12.38 -39.19 -17.49
C ASN A 214 13.00 -38.24 -16.45
N PHE A 215 13.01 -38.67 -15.18
CA PHE A 215 14.24 -38.57 -14.38
C PHE A 215 14.36 -39.63 -13.26
N CYS A 216 15.16 -40.66 -13.59
CA CYS A 216 15.94 -41.63 -12.80
C CYS A 216 15.62 -41.95 -11.33
N ASP A 217 15.32 -43.24 -11.13
CA ASP A 217 15.82 -44.09 -10.05
C ASP A 217 17.36 -44.07 -9.97
N SER A 218 17.91 -43.74 -8.79
CA SER A 218 19.12 -44.34 -8.19
C SER A 218 19.74 -43.43 -7.13
N LYS A 219 19.21 -43.51 -5.90
CA LYS A 219 19.96 -43.35 -4.64
C LYS A 219 19.09 -43.93 -3.53
N GLU A 220 19.73 -44.64 -2.62
CA GLU A 220 19.16 -45.39 -1.49
C GLU A 220 17.93 -44.70 -0.88
N HIS A 221 16.88 -45.46 -0.60
CA HIS A 221 15.61 -44.95 -0.06
C HIS A 221 15.80 -44.27 1.31
N LEU A 222 16.23 -43.01 1.32
CA LEU A 222 16.04 -42.14 2.48
C LEU A 222 14.54 -42.00 2.69
N THR A 223 14.09 -42.28 3.91
CA THR A 223 12.70 -41.96 4.28
C THR A 223 12.51 -40.44 4.20
N LEU A 224 11.34 -39.98 3.73
CA LEU A 224 11.06 -38.54 3.54
C LEU A 224 11.34 -37.72 4.82
N LYS A 225 11.13 -38.33 6.00
CA LYS A 225 11.46 -37.77 7.31
C LYS A 225 12.96 -37.48 7.45
N GLN A 226 13.83 -38.43 7.11
CA GLN A 226 15.29 -38.25 7.19
C GLN A 226 15.77 -37.20 6.20
N ALA A 227 15.23 -37.20 4.97
CA ALA A 227 15.56 -36.20 3.96
C ALA A 227 15.20 -34.77 4.41
N LEU A 228 14.08 -34.59 5.11
CA LEU A 228 13.65 -33.29 5.63
C LEU A 228 14.48 -32.82 6.83
N VAL A 229 14.86 -33.73 7.74
CA VAL A 229 15.75 -33.41 8.87
C VAL A 229 17.11 -32.93 8.37
N GLU A 230 17.71 -33.63 7.40
CA GLU A 230 18.99 -33.22 6.81
C GLU A 230 18.92 -31.84 6.15
N CYS A 231 17.83 -31.52 5.45
CA CYS A 231 17.62 -30.19 4.87
C CYS A 231 17.52 -29.10 5.96
N LEU A 232 16.75 -29.35 7.02
CA LEU A 232 16.62 -28.36 8.11
C LEU A 232 17.97 -28.12 8.81
N GLU A 233 18.77 -29.17 8.99
CA GLU A 233 20.12 -29.07 9.54
C GLU A 233 21.09 -28.33 8.61
N SER A 234 21.06 -28.61 7.30
CA SER A 234 21.94 -27.94 6.33
C SER A 234 21.68 -26.44 6.23
N TYR A 235 20.42 -26.03 6.39
CA TYR A 235 19.99 -24.63 6.36
C TYR A 235 19.96 -23.96 7.74
N GLY A 236 20.34 -24.68 8.82
CA GLY A 236 20.44 -24.12 10.17
C GLY A 236 19.11 -23.74 10.82
N ILE A 237 18.01 -24.33 10.38
CA ILE A 237 16.65 -24.01 10.82
C ILE A 237 16.35 -24.81 12.09
N ARG A 238 16.45 -24.14 13.25
CA ARG A 238 16.27 -24.79 14.57
C ARG A 238 14.82 -24.83 15.05
N ASN A 239 13.96 -23.95 14.54
CA ASN A 239 12.60 -23.74 15.05
C ASN A 239 11.53 -24.39 14.15
N ALA A 240 11.71 -25.67 13.78
CA ALA A 240 10.70 -26.42 13.04
C ALA A 240 9.70 -27.08 14.00
N ILE A 241 8.42 -26.85 13.77
CA ILE A 241 7.31 -27.47 14.51
C ILE A 241 6.91 -28.75 13.78
N TRP A 242 6.92 -29.88 14.48
CA TRP A 242 6.54 -31.19 13.95
C TRP A 242 5.22 -31.64 14.57
N ASN A 243 4.18 -31.77 13.76
CA ASN A 243 2.88 -32.31 14.17
C ASN A 243 2.67 -33.67 13.52
N ALA A 244 2.59 -34.73 14.34
CA ALA A 244 2.26 -36.08 13.88
C ALA A 244 0.76 -36.37 14.10
N THR A 245 0.13 -37.10 13.18
CA THR A 245 -1.25 -37.59 13.33
C THR A 245 -1.31 -38.72 14.37
N ALA A 246 -2.49 -39.03 14.92
CA ALA A 246 -2.69 -40.03 15.99
C ALA A 246 -2.15 -41.44 15.69
N GLU A 247 -1.89 -41.77 14.42
CA GLU A 247 -1.34 -43.06 13.97
C GLU A 247 0.13 -42.99 13.51
N ASP A 248 0.83 -41.86 13.71
CA ASP A 248 2.23 -41.58 13.31
C ASP A 248 2.53 -41.84 11.80
N THR A 249 1.50 -41.79 10.97
CA THR A 249 1.54 -42.06 9.52
C THR A 249 1.87 -40.83 8.67
N TYR A 250 1.59 -39.61 9.17
CA TYR A 250 1.84 -38.35 8.47
C TYR A 250 2.51 -37.32 9.40
N TYR A 251 3.47 -36.56 8.86
CA TYR A 251 4.13 -35.44 9.55
C TYR A 251 3.80 -34.13 8.86
N GLN A 252 3.12 -33.22 9.56
CA GLN A 252 3.04 -31.83 9.15
C GLN A 252 4.18 -31.06 9.81
N VAL A 253 5.10 -30.54 9.00
CA VAL A 253 6.23 -29.74 9.48
C VAL A 253 6.07 -28.31 9.03
N SER A 254 6.21 -27.36 9.95
CA SER A 254 6.10 -25.93 9.67
C SER A 254 7.25 -25.19 10.30
N PHE A 255 7.94 -24.38 9.49
CA PHE A 255 9.05 -23.54 9.94
C PHE A 255 8.98 -22.19 9.22
N PRO A 256 9.21 -21.06 9.92
CA PRO A 256 9.34 -19.77 9.29
C PRO A 256 10.73 -19.63 8.67
N TYR A 257 10.80 -18.97 7.51
CA TYR A 257 12.06 -18.63 6.86
C TYR A 257 11.95 -17.30 6.12
N GLU A 258 13.04 -16.54 6.04
CA GLU A 258 13.05 -15.23 5.37
C GLU A 258 12.78 -15.38 3.86
N SER A 259 11.95 -14.49 3.33
CA SER A 259 11.56 -14.48 1.91
C SER A 259 12.70 -13.98 1.02
N GLY A 260 13.02 -14.70 -0.05
CA GLY A 260 14.00 -14.29 -1.07
C GLY A 260 14.65 -15.47 -1.79
N LYS A 261 15.80 -15.23 -2.44
CA LYS A 261 16.60 -16.28 -3.12
C LYS A 261 16.88 -17.53 -2.26
N PRO A 262 17.11 -17.41 -0.93
CA PRO A 262 17.28 -18.57 -0.06
C PRO A 262 16.04 -19.48 0.02
N THR A 263 14.83 -18.93 -0.08
CA THR A 263 13.57 -19.70 -0.06
C THR A 263 13.44 -20.57 -1.31
N ASP A 264 13.77 -20.02 -2.48
CA ASP A 264 13.72 -20.74 -3.75
C ASP A 264 14.70 -21.91 -3.78
N CYS A 265 15.90 -21.72 -3.19
CA CYS A 265 16.89 -22.79 -3.03
C CYS A 265 16.38 -23.93 -2.14
N ILE A 266 15.76 -23.60 -0.99
CA ILE A 266 15.17 -24.61 -0.09
C ILE A 266 14.04 -25.37 -0.79
N LEU A 267 13.18 -24.67 -1.53
CA LEU A 267 12.09 -25.29 -2.28
C LEU A 267 12.60 -26.22 -3.37
N SER A 268 13.63 -25.78 -4.12
CA SER A 268 14.28 -26.59 -5.14
C SER A 268 14.93 -27.84 -4.53
N ASP A 269 15.60 -27.70 -3.39
CA ASP A 269 16.26 -28.81 -2.70
C ASP A 269 15.24 -29.82 -2.15
N LEU A 270 14.17 -29.37 -1.50
CA LEU A 270 13.09 -30.24 -1.02
C LEU A 270 12.43 -31.00 -2.18
N THR A 271 12.17 -30.31 -3.29
CA THR A 271 11.57 -30.91 -4.50
C THR A 271 12.50 -31.94 -5.15
N SER A 272 13.80 -31.63 -5.23
CA SER A 272 14.82 -32.55 -5.78
C SER A 272 14.97 -33.83 -4.96
N ARG A 273 14.68 -33.76 -3.64
CA ARG A 273 14.68 -34.89 -2.71
C ARG A 273 13.34 -35.64 -2.64
N GLY A 274 12.34 -35.23 -3.44
CA GLY A 274 11.06 -35.94 -3.58
C GLY A 274 9.93 -35.48 -2.65
N ILE A 275 10.15 -34.44 -1.84
CA ILE A 275 9.14 -33.84 -0.97
C ILE A 275 8.34 -32.83 -1.81
N GLY A 276 7.01 -32.95 -1.85
CA GLY A 276 6.15 -32.16 -2.76
C GLY A 276 5.84 -32.85 -4.09
N SER A 277 6.46 -34.00 -4.38
CA SER A 277 6.30 -34.73 -5.66
C SER A 277 6.01 -36.22 -5.51
N LYS A 278 6.51 -36.89 -4.47
CA LYS A 278 6.25 -38.32 -4.20
C LYS A 278 5.23 -38.50 -3.06
N TYR A 279 4.44 -39.59 -3.13
CA TYR A 279 3.57 -40.10 -2.05
C TYR A 279 2.62 -39.07 -1.42
N ASP A 280 1.95 -38.26 -2.23
CA ASP A 280 1.00 -37.22 -1.79
C ASP A 280 1.57 -36.19 -0.78
N SER A 281 2.90 -36.05 -0.75
CA SER A 281 3.54 -34.98 0.02
C SER A 281 3.28 -33.64 -0.66
N THR A 282 2.87 -32.63 0.11
CA THR A 282 2.60 -31.28 -0.37
C THR A 282 3.52 -30.29 0.32
N ILE A 283 3.98 -29.29 -0.42
CA ILE A 283 4.72 -28.15 0.14
C ILE A 283 3.87 -26.92 -0.07
N GLY A 284 3.43 -26.31 1.03
CA GLY A 284 2.74 -25.02 1.02
C GLY A 284 3.71 -23.92 1.43
N VAL A 285 3.99 -22.99 0.51
CA VAL A 285 4.69 -21.75 0.83
C VAL A 285 3.65 -20.64 0.94
N PHE A 286 3.41 -20.19 2.16
CA PHE A 286 2.52 -19.08 2.41
C PHE A 286 3.37 -17.82 2.65
N PRO A 287 3.19 -16.76 1.84
CA PRO A 287 3.75 -15.47 2.20
C PRO A 287 3.00 -15.00 3.44
N CYS A 288 3.61 -15.18 4.60
CA CYS A 288 3.09 -14.69 5.88
C CYS A 288 3.65 -13.30 6.12
N PRO A 289 2.89 -12.22 5.86
CA PRO A 289 3.22 -10.92 6.43
C PRO A 289 3.15 -11.06 7.96
N ILE A 290 4.29 -10.90 8.62
CA ILE A 290 4.32 -10.80 10.07
C ILE A 290 3.80 -9.41 10.41
N PHE A 291 2.51 -9.32 10.74
CA PHE A 291 1.89 -8.09 11.20
C PHE A 291 2.24 -7.86 12.67
N TYR A 292 3.14 -6.92 12.94
CA TYR A 292 3.27 -6.36 14.28
C TYR A 292 2.16 -5.32 14.46
N ARG A 293 1.14 -5.65 15.25
CA ARG A 293 0.13 -4.66 15.64
C ARG A 293 0.76 -3.81 16.74
N ALA A 294 1.34 -2.68 16.35
CA ALA A 294 1.67 -1.61 17.28
C ALA A 294 0.41 -1.31 18.11
N THR A 295 0.40 -1.69 19.37
CA THR A 295 -0.42 -1.01 20.36
C THR A 295 0.14 0.39 20.41
N ALA A 296 -0.48 1.33 19.69
CA ALA A 296 -0.23 2.73 19.91
C ALA A 296 -0.27 2.95 21.43
N PRO A 297 0.74 3.60 22.03
CA PRO A 297 0.60 4.02 23.40
C PRO A 297 -0.62 4.95 23.42
N GLU A 298 -1.68 4.53 24.12
CA GLU A 298 -2.66 5.46 24.65
C GLU A 298 -1.82 6.49 25.41
N SER A 299 -1.67 7.67 24.82
CA SER A 299 -1.19 8.85 25.53
C SER A 299 -2.16 9.05 26.68
N ASP A 300 -1.66 8.82 27.90
CA ASP A 300 -2.22 9.36 29.13
C ASP A 300 -2.19 10.89 29.04
N ASP A 301 -3.14 11.45 28.29
CA ASP A 301 -3.52 12.85 28.34
C ASP A 301 -5.05 12.87 28.20
N GLU A 302 -5.74 12.64 29.32
CA GLU A 302 -7.08 13.19 29.51
C GLU A 302 -6.96 14.73 29.49
N GLU A 303 -7.07 15.34 28.31
CA GLU A 303 -7.65 16.69 28.25
C GLU A 303 -9.16 16.52 28.15
N GLN A 304 -9.80 16.60 29.32
CA GLN A 304 -11.20 17.00 29.43
C GLN A 304 -11.39 18.31 28.66
N ILE A 305 -12.05 18.24 27.51
CA ILE A 305 -12.62 19.44 26.90
C ILE A 305 -13.92 19.73 27.66
N THR A 306 -13.79 20.44 28.79
CA THR A 306 -14.89 21.25 29.29
C THR A 306 -15.03 22.47 28.40
N VAL A 307 -16.27 22.74 27.99
CA VAL A 307 -16.65 23.91 27.21
C VAL A 307 -16.69 25.12 28.15
N ALA A 308 -15.53 25.66 28.50
CA ALA A 308 -15.34 26.99 29.07
C ALA A 308 -13.83 27.28 29.12
N ASP A 309 -13.45 28.53 28.89
CA ASP A 309 -12.10 29.06 29.13
C ASP A 309 -11.05 28.83 28.04
N ALA A 310 -11.36 29.41 26.87
CA ALA A 310 -10.36 30.11 26.07
C ALA A 310 -10.64 31.62 26.15
N ASN A 311 -10.16 32.26 27.21
CA ASN A 311 -9.79 33.67 27.23
C ASN A 311 -8.61 33.87 28.20
N TYR A 312 -7.57 34.54 27.69
CA TYR A 312 -6.34 34.97 28.37
C TYR A 312 -5.30 33.89 28.71
N GLU A 313 -4.38 33.66 27.76
CA GLU A 313 -3.01 33.25 28.08
C GLU A 313 -2.34 34.35 28.93
N SER A 314 -1.97 34.00 30.16
CA SER A 314 -0.96 34.73 30.93
C SER A 314 0.17 33.78 31.31
N ALA A 315 1.39 34.24 31.09
CA ALA A 315 2.62 33.46 30.93
C ALA A 315 3.26 32.94 32.23
N ASP A 316 2.46 32.64 33.27
CA ASP A 316 2.99 32.42 34.62
C ASP A 316 2.92 30.97 35.14
N GLU A 317 2.27 30.04 34.44
CA GLU A 317 2.17 28.65 34.92
C GLU A 317 3.31 27.72 34.44
N GLU A 318 4.04 28.09 33.38
CA GLU A 318 5.19 27.31 32.86
C GLU A 318 6.45 27.36 33.77
N LYS A 319 6.37 28.07 34.90
CA LYS A 319 7.47 28.25 35.87
C LYS A 319 7.43 27.31 37.07
N LYS A 320 6.32 26.64 37.39
CA LYS A 320 6.23 25.86 38.64
C LYS A 320 6.66 24.38 38.54
N GLU A 321 6.76 23.81 37.34
CA GLU A 321 7.28 22.43 37.18
C GLU A 321 8.80 22.33 37.00
N LYS A 322 9.52 23.46 36.90
CA LYS A 322 10.96 23.46 36.58
C LYS A 322 11.90 23.21 37.77
N GLU A 323 11.43 23.07 39.00
CA GLU A 323 12.35 23.11 40.16
C GLU A 323 12.73 21.79 40.82
N LYS A 324 12.29 20.61 40.34
CA LYS A 324 12.80 19.33 40.88
C LYS A 324 12.99 18.19 39.86
N GLU A 325 13.40 18.50 38.62
CA GLU A 325 13.93 17.45 37.72
C GLU A 325 15.47 17.48 37.73
N SER A 326 16.10 16.37 38.13
CA SER A 326 17.55 16.17 38.03
C SER A 326 18.05 16.54 36.62
N GLY A 327 19.08 17.38 36.51
CA GLY A 327 19.58 17.88 35.21
C GLY A 327 19.90 16.80 34.18
N PHE A 328 20.17 15.58 34.63
CA PHE A 328 20.35 14.39 33.79
C PHE A 328 19.08 14.00 33.02
N ARG A 329 17.92 13.82 33.69
CA ARG A 329 16.65 13.45 33.02
C ARG A 329 16.18 14.49 31.98
N SER A 330 16.39 15.77 32.26
CA SER A 330 16.10 16.84 31.30
C SER A 330 16.98 16.74 30.05
N MET A 331 18.24 16.34 30.22
CA MET A 331 19.18 16.13 29.12
C MET A 331 18.87 14.86 28.33
N GLN A 332 18.52 13.76 29.00
CA GLN A 332 18.07 12.51 28.38
C GLN A 332 16.83 12.76 27.50
N ARG A 333 15.82 13.46 28.03
CA ARG A 333 14.59 13.78 27.28
C ARG A 333 14.87 14.67 26.06
N LYS A 334 15.81 15.63 26.17
CA LYS A 334 16.24 16.47 25.03
C LYS A 334 17.00 15.66 23.97
N PHE A 335 17.86 14.73 24.40
CA PHE A 335 18.57 13.83 23.50
C PHE A 335 17.62 12.90 22.76
N LEU A 336 16.74 12.18 23.47
CA LEU A 336 15.75 11.26 22.90
C LEU A 336 14.84 11.98 21.88
N LYS A 337 14.37 13.18 22.24
CA LYS A 337 13.56 14.02 21.34
C LYS A 337 14.32 14.43 20.08
N SER A 338 15.63 14.71 20.19
CA SER A 338 16.47 15.01 19.03
C SER A 338 16.73 13.78 18.17
N VAL A 339 16.89 12.59 18.75
CA VAL A 339 17.14 11.34 18.01
C VAL A 339 15.87 10.95 17.24
N LYS A 340 14.73 10.92 17.91
CA LYS A 340 13.43 10.61 17.31
C LYS A 340 13.09 11.54 16.14
N ALA A 341 13.33 12.85 16.29
CA ALA A 341 13.13 13.82 15.20
C ALA A 341 14.01 13.58 13.96
N ARG A 342 15.24 13.08 14.14
CA ARG A 342 16.14 12.76 13.03
C ARG A 342 15.67 11.53 12.28
N LEU A 343 15.22 10.53 13.03
CA LEU A 343 14.68 9.27 12.52
C LEU A 343 13.49 9.54 11.61
N THR A 344 12.49 10.29 12.09
CA THR A 344 11.27 10.59 11.32
C THR A 344 11.54 11.38 10.04
N VAL A 345 12.46 12.34 10.08
CA VAL A 345 12.85 13.09 8.87
C VAL A 345 13.66 12.21 7.93
N ALA A 346 14.61 11.42 8.43
CA ALA A 346 15.43 10.53 7.61
C ALA A 346 14.58 9.50 6.85
N GLN A 347 13.50 9.02 7.46
CA GLN A 347 12.53 8.12 6.82
C GLN A 347 11.82 8.77 5.64
N VAL A 348 11.27 9.98 5.83
CA VAL A 348 10.61 10.72 4.74
C VAL A 348 11.61 11.08 3.64
N VAL A 349 12.83 11.51 4.02
CA VAL A 349 13.93 11.75 3.09
C VAL A 349 14.25 10.50 2.28
N ALA A 350 14.35 9.32 2.92
CA ALA A 350 14.67 8.07 2.25
C ALA A 350 13.57 7.62 1.29
N GLY A 351 12.29 7.77 1.65
CA GLY A 351 11.17 7.49 0.75
C GLY A 351 11.18 8.40 -0.49
N VAL A 352 11.42 9.69 -0.30
CA VAL A 352 11.57 10.64 -1.42
C VAL A 352 12.84 10.36 -2.23
N LYS A 353 13.93 9.95 -1.57
CA LYS A 353 15.20 9.59 -2.21
C LYS A 353 15.03 8.37 -3.11
N ALA A 354 14.35 7.32 -2.64
CA ALA A 354 14.07 6.12 -3.42
C ALA A 354 13.31 6.44 -4.71
N GLN A 355 12.39 7.41 -4.66
CA GLN A 355 11.64 7.88 -5.85
C GLN A 355 12.48 8.76 -6.80
N GLY A 356 13.53 9.40 -6.30
CA GLY A 356 14.42 10.27 -7.08
C GLY A 356 15.71 9.59 -7.57
N GLU A 357 15.95 8.33 -7.19
CA GLU A 357 17.13 7.57 -7.61
C GLU A 357 17.01 7.15 -9.08
N LEU A 358 18.12 7.23 -9.80
CA LEU A 358 18.23 6.81 -11.18
C LEU A 358 18.32 5.28 -11.25
N THR A 359 17.19 4.61 -11.38
CA THR A 359 17.11 3.15 -11.57
C THR A 359 17.04 2.78 -13.05
N PHE A 360 17.30 1.50 -13.37
CA PHE A 360 17.06 0.99 -14.71
C PHE A 360 15.59 1.12 -15.11
N ASP A 361 14.68 0.82 -14.18
CA ASP A 361 13.23 0.93 -14.37
C ASP A 361 12.82 2.37 -14.70
N PHE A 362 13.40 3.36 -14.02
CA PHE A 362 13.18 4.77 -14.34
C PHE A 362 13.52 5.07 -15.80
N VAL A 363 14.69 4.64 -16.26
CA VAL A 363 15.12 4.84 -17.65
C VAL A 363 14.21 4.10 -18.63
N ALA A 364 13.83 2.86 -18.34
CA ALA A 364 12.93 2.06 -19.18
C ALA A 364 11.53 2.70 -19.30
N PHE A 365 10.93 3.14 -18.19
CA PHE A 365 9.65 3.83 -18.19
C PHE A 365 9.71 5.18 -18.91
N ILE A 366 10.81 5.92 -18.79
CA ILE A 366 11.01 7.17 -19.55
C ILE A 366 11.07 6.91 -21.05
N ILE A 367 11.75 5.84 -21.50
CA ILE A 367 11.81 5.48 -22.92
C ILE A 367 10.42 5.05 -23.42
N LEU A 368 9.71 4.20 -22.68
CA LEU A 368 8.36 3.75 -23.03
C LEU A 368 7.37 4.92 -23.08
N ALA A 369 7.36 5.80 -22.08
CA ALA A 369 6.56 7.02 -22.08
C ALA A 369 6.96 7.94 -23.25
N GLY A 370 8.25 8.04 -23.55
CA GLY A 370 8.80 8.76 -24.70
C GLY A 370 8.22 8.28 -26.03
N MET A 371 8.17 6.96 -26.23
CA MET A 371 7.57 6.33 -27.41
C MET A 371 6.08 6.66 -27.54
N ILE A 372 5.32 6.47 -26.46
CA ILE A 372 3.86 6.70 -26.45
C ILE A 372 3.56 8.18 -26.74
N ALA A 373 4.29 9.11 -26.11
CA ALA A 373 4.08 10.53 -26.35
C ALA A 373 4.49 10.96 -27.76
N ALA A 374 5.57 10.41 -28.32
CA ALA A 374 5.97 10.72 -29.68
C ALA A 374 4.92 10.26 -30.70
N LEU A 375 4.38 9.04 -30.54
CA LEU A 375 3.27 8.53 -31.35
C LEU A 375 2.00 9.36 -31.17
N GLY A 376 1.62 9.68 -29.93
CA GLY A 376 0.45 10.49 -29.64
C GLY A 376 0.54 11.91 -30.20
N LEU A 377 1.74 12.52 -30.17
CA LEU A 377 2.00 13.81 -30.80
C LEU A 377 1.88 13.71 -32.32
N MET A 378 2.37 12.64 -32.95
CA MET A 378 2.30 12.46 -34.40
C MET A 378 0.88 12.22 -34.91
N ASP A 379 0.11 11.38 -34.22
CA ASP A 379 -1.27 11.05 -34.57
C ASP A 379 -2.28 12.14 -34.17
N ASN A 380 -1.82 13.25 -33.59
CA ASN A 380 -2.69 14.32 -33.09
C ASN A 380 -3.74 13.77 -32.10
N ASN A 381 -3.33 12.80 -31.26
CA ASN A 381 -4.20 12.08 -30.33
C ASN A 381 -3.87 12.41 -28.87
N VAL A 382 -4.73 13.23 -28.27
CA VAL A 382 -4.60 13.69 -26.87
C VAL A 382 -4.63 12.54 -25.86
N VAL A 383 -5.38 11.46 -26.13
CA VAL A 383 -5.51 10.32 -25.19
C VAL A 383 -4.17 9.59 -25.05
N SER A 384 -3.47 9.36 -26.16
CA SER A 384 -2.14 8.75 -26.15
C SER A 384 -1.12 9.64 -25.43
N ILE A 385 -1.23 10.95 -25.62
CA ILE A 385 -0.38 11.93 -24.93
C ILE A 385 -0.61 11.89 -23.40
N ILE A 386 -1.86 11.81 -22.95
CA ILE A 386 -2.20 11.69 -21.51
C ILE A 386 -1.70 10.35 -20.96
N ALA A 387 -1.84 9.25 -21.71
CA ALA A 387 -1.35 7.94 -21.30
C ALA A 387 0.18 7.94 -21.08
N ALA A 388 0.93 8.63 -21.94
CA ALA A 388 2.37 8.80 -21.75
C ALA A 388 2.73 9.57 -20.46
N MET A 389 1.90 10.55 -20.06
CA MET A 389 2.11 11.28 -18.80
C MET A 389 1.89 10.41 -17.56
N LEU A 390 0.97 9.42 -17.64
CA LEU A 390 0.70 8.47 -16.55
C LEU A 390 1.87 7.52 -16.29
N VAL A 391 2.55 7.10 -17.36
CA VAL A 391 3.66 6.14 -17.31
C VAL A 391 4.96 6.81 -16.85
N SER A 392 5.09 8.12 -17.02
CA SER A 392 6.33 8.87 -16.79
C SER A 392 6.67 9.04 -15.30
N PRO A 393 7.85 8.59 -14.83
CA PRO A 393 8.27 8.73 -13.43
C PRO A 393 8.92 10.09 -13.09
N LEU A 394 8.81 11.12 -13.94
CA LEU A 394 9.47 12.43 -13.74
C LEU A 394 9.09 13.15 -12.44
N MET A 395 7.97 12.80 -11.81
CA MET A 395 7.57 13.42 -10.55
C MET A 395 8.47 13.03 -9.35
N GLY A 396 9.09 11.86 -9.38
CA GLY A 396 9.99 11.39 -8.31
C GLY A 396 11.19 12.33 -8.08
N PRO A 397 12.00 12.59 -9.12
CA PRO A 397 13.12 13.55 -9.04
C PRO A 397 12.69 14.96 -8.64
N ILE A 398 11.55 15.45 -9.13
CA ILE A 398 11.00 16.77 -8.76
C ILE A 398 10.68 16.84 -7.27
N MET A 399 10.10 15.80 -6.69
CA MET A 399 9.87 15.72 -5.25
C MET A 399 11.17 15.75 -4.44
N ALA A 400 12.20 15.02 -4.88
CA ALA A 400 13.51 15.03 -4.24
C ALA A 400 14.16 16.42 -4.23
N ILE A 401 14.00 17.19 -5.30
CA ILE A 401 14.47 18.58 -5.36
C ILE A 401 13.70 19.44 -4.34
N THR A 402 12.36 19.40 -4.39
CA THR A 402 11.49 20.23 -3.52
C THR A 402 11.73 19.95 -2.03
N PHE A 403 11.84 18.67 -1.65
CA PHE A 403 12.09 18.28 -0.25
C PHE A 403 13.55 18.52 0.17
N GLY A 404 14.53 18.33 -0.73
CA GLY A 404 15.93 18.65 -0.44
C GLY A 404 16.14 20.13 -0.13
N ILE A 405 15.41 21.02 -0.83
CA ILE A 405 15.43 22.47 -0.57
C ILE A 405 14.86 22.81 0.83
N ILE A 406 13.80 22.12 1.28
CA ILE A 406 13.14 22.40 2.57
C ILE A 406 14.01 21.94 3.77
N VAL A 407 14.66 20.77 3.63
CA VAL A 407 15.53 20.17 4.65
C VAL A 407 16.95 20.75 4.62
N ARG A 408 17.30 21.50 3.56
CA ARG A 408 18.65 21.98 3.25
C ARG A 408 19.68 20.87 3.06
N ASP A 409 19.23 19.73 2.52
CA ASP A 409 20.12 18.64 2.12
C ASP A 409 20.55 18.82 0.65
N THR A 410 21.76 19.35 0.47
CA THR A 410 22.32 19.58 -0.87
C THR A 410 22.63 18.29 -1.63
N ALA A 411 22.83 17.16 -0.95
CA ALA A 411 23.09 15.88 -1.61
C ALA A 411 21.79 15.36 -2.26
N LEU A 412 20.67 15.43 -1.54
CA LEU A 412 19.35 15.06 -2.05
C LEU A 412 18.92 15.95 -3.23
N THR A 413 19.11 17.27 -3.12
CA THR A 413 18.81 18.20 -4.22
C THR A 413 19.67 17.93 -5.46
N LYS A 414 20.97 17.64 -5.29
CA LYS A 414 21.86 17.29 -6.41
C LYS A 414 21.48 15.97 -7.07
N LEU A 415 21.07 14.97 -6.28
CA LEU A 415 20.59 13.68 -6.78
C LEU A 415 19.35 13.89 -7.67
N GLY A 416 18.32 14.57 -7.15
CA GLY A 416 17.09 14.85 -7.91
C GLY A 416 17.36 15.66 -9.18
N LEU A 417 18.19 16.71 -9.09
CA LEU A 417 18.56 17.52 -10.26
C LEU A 417 19.30 16.70 -11.33
N LYS A 418 20.21 15.81 -10.92
CA LYS A 418 20.94 14.94 -11.84
C LYS A 418 19.99 13.96 -12.54
N THR A 419 19.11 13.29 -11.79
CA THR A 419 18.15 12.34 -12.36
C THR A 419 17.17 13.03 -13.31
N GLU A 420 16.69 14.22 -12.96
CA GLU A 420 15.78 15.02 -13.80
C GLU A 420 16.45 15.45 -15.12
N LEU A 421 17.69 15.95 -15.05
CA LEU A 421 18.43 16.34 -16.26
C LEU A 421 18.69 15.15 -17.18
N ILE A 422 19.01 13.98 -16.63
CA ILE A 422 19.18 12.74 -17.41
C ILE A 422 17.85 12.34 -18.06
N GLY A 423 16.74 12.38 -17.32
CA GLY A 423 15.41 12.08 -17.84
C GLY A 423 15.01 13.00 -18.99
N LEU A 424 15.13 14.31 -18.81
CA LEU A 424 14.85 15.30 -19.87
C LEU A 424 15.74 15.11 -21.09
N PHE A 425 17.02 14.81 -20.89
CA PHE A 425 17.95 14.53 -21.99
C PHE A 425 17.54 13.29 -22.79
N ILE A 426 17.14 12.21 -22.13
CA ILE A 426 16.65 10.99 -22.79
C ILE A 426 15.38 11.28 -23.58
N CYS A 427 14.41 12.00 -23.02
CA CYS A 427 13.17 12.37 -23.73
C CYS A 427 13.45 13.23 -24.98
N LEU A 428 14.34 14.22 -24.85
CA LEU A 428 14.73 15.10 -25.95
C LEU A 428 15.47 14.32 -27.05
N PHE A 429 16.43 13.49 -26.67
CA PHE A 429 17.16 12.62 -27.60
C PHE A 429 16.23 11.67 -28.33
N PHE A 430 15.30 11.05 -27.60
CA PHE A 430 14.32 10.14 -28.17
C PHE A 430 13.39 10.85 -29.16
N GLY A 431 12.85 12.02 -28.78
CA GLY A 431 12.02 12.84 -29.68
C GLY A 431 12.78 13.27 -30.95
N PHE A 432 14.05 13.66 -30.80
CA PHE A 432 14.91 14.02 -31.94
C PHE A 432 15.19 12.82 -32.86
N PHE A 433 15.54 11.67 -32.30
CA PHE A 433 15.77 10.44 -33.06
C PHE A 433 14.51 10.01 -33.81
N PHE A 434 13.36 10.02 -33.14
CA PHE A 434 12.08 9.63 -33.74
C PHE A 434 11.66 10.61 -34.85
N GLY A 435 11.87 11.91 -34.67
CA GLY A 435 11.60 12.90 -35.72
C GLY A 435 12.56 12.78 -36.92
N LEU A 436 13.82 12.38 -36.71
CA LEU A 436 14.76 12.07 -37.79
C LEU A 436 14.37 10.78 -38.54
N LEU A 437 13.99 9.73 -37.81
CA LEU A 437 13.52 8.45 -38.38
C LEU A 437 12.35 8.67 -39.33
N ASN A 438 11.33 9.41 -38.88
CA ASN A 438 10.14 9.71 -39.68
C ASN A 438 10.45 10.64 -40.86
N ALA A 439 11.44 11.52 -40.75
CA ALA A 439 11.89 12.33 -41.87
C ALA A 439 12.58 11.51 -42.98
N PHE A 440 13.25 10.41 -42.64
CA PHE A 440 13.88 9.50 -43.61
C PHE A 440 12.88 8.54 -44.26
N TRP A 441 11.94 7.99 -43.48
CA TRP A 441 10.96 7.00 -43.97
C TRP A 441 9.62 7.59 -44.41
N GLY A 442 9.32 8.85 -44.13
CA GLY A 442 7.99 9.45 -44.27
C GLY A 442 7.63 10.03 -45.65
N ASP A 443 8.51 9.94 -46.66
CA ASP A 443 8.20 10.31 -48.05
C ASP A 443 7.55 9.11 -48.82
N ILE A 444 6.72 8.32 -48.15
CA ILE A 444 5.88 7.32 -48.82
C ILE A 444 4.76 8.09 -49.54
N PRO A 445 4.47 7.82 -50.84
CA PRO A 445 3.44 8.52 -51.60
C PRO A 445 2.08 8.49 -50.87
N PRO A 446 1.27 9.54 -51.03
CA PRO A 446 0.13 9.81 -50.17
C PRO A 446 -0.99 8.80 -50.47
N TYR A 447 -1.03 7.71 -49.72
CA TYR A 447 -2.30 7.04 -49.48
C TYR A 447 -3.05 7.90 -48.47
N GLU A 448 -4.24 8.34 -48.87
CA GLU A 448 -5.18 9.17 -48.12
C GLU A 448 -5.53 8.52 -46.77
N GLY A 449 -4.67 8.65 -45.75
CA GLY A 449 -4.92 8.03 -44.45
C GLY A 449 -3.75 7.99 -43.48
N THR A 450 -2.49 8.15 -43.91
CA THR A 450 -1.36 8.14 -42.98
C THR A 450 -1.06 9.54 -42.45
N SER A 451 -1.33 9.78 -41.17
CA SER A 451 -1.03 11.04 -40.45
C SER A 451 0.47 11.28 -40.24
N TRP A 452 1.32 10.34 -40.68
CA TRP A 452 2.74 10.26 -40.32
C TRP A 452 3.68 10.93 -41.34
N SER A 453 3.15 11.67 -42.31
CA SER A 453 3.97 12.34 -43.31
C SER A 453 4.59 13.64 -42.76
N PRO A 454 5.92 13.83 -42.88
CA PRO A 454 6.62 15.08 -42.54
C PRO A 454 6.06 16.31 -43.29
N SER A 455 5.36 16.10 -44.40
CA SER A 455 4.71 17.14 -45.21
C SER A 455 3.41 17.66 -44.61
N ARG A 456 2.94 17.13 -43.46
CA ARG A 456 1.76 17.62 -42.73
C ARG A 456 2.09 18.15 -41.34
N TRP A 457 3.35 18.09 -40.92
CA TRP A 457 3.80 18.55 -39.61
C TRP A 457 4.42 19.94 -39.71
N PRO A 458 4.21 20.83 -38.72
CA PRO A 458 3.58 20.63 -37.41
C PRO A 458 2.05 20.50 -37.46
N ASN A 459 1.49 19.56 -36.69
CA ASN A 459 0.05 19.43 -36.48
C ASN A 459 -0.44 20.34 -35.34
N PRO A 460 -1.78 20.47 -35.12
CA PRO A 460 -2.33 21.34 -34.07
C PRO A 460 -1.81 21.02 -32.66
N GLU A 461 -1.65 19.74 -32.31
CA GLU A 461 -1.11 19.34 -31.00
C GLU A 461 0.37 19.76 -30.84
N MET A 462 1.23 19.59 -31.83
CA MET A 462 2.62 20.04 -31.77
C MET A 462 2.73 21.57 -31.71
N SER A 463 1.92 22.27 -32.50
CA SER A 463 1.92 23.74 -32.57
C SER A 463 1.36 24.38 -31.29
N SER A 464 0.34 23.77 -30.66
CA SER A 464 -0.28 24.32 -29.44
C SER A 464 0.72 24.46 -28.28
N ARG A 465 1.70 23.57 -28.23
CA ARG A 465 2.79 23.54 -27.24
C ARG A 465 3.98 24.45 -27.58
N GLY A 466 3.96 25.11 -28.74
CA GLY A 466 4.97 26.08 -29.19
C GLY A 466 4.48 27.53 -29.19
N HIS A 467 3.24 27.80 -28.77
CA HIS A 467 2.75 29.18 -28.61
C HIS A 467 3.30 29.83 -27.34
N TRP A 468 3.69 31.09 -27.44
CA TRP A 468 4.17 31.87 -26.28
C TRP A 468 3.10 31.95 -25.18
N ARG A 469 1.81 31.96 -25.58
CA ARG A 469 0.67 31.92 -24.65
C ARG A 469 0.72 30.72 -23.72
N SER A 470 1.19 29.58 -24.23
CA SER A 470 1.27 28.33 -23.48
C SER A 470 2.27 28.41 -22.34
N LEU A 471 3.29 29.28 -22.40
CA LEU A 471 4.26 29.48 -21.32
C LEU A 471 3.62 30.03 -20.04
N TRP A 472 2.86 31.13 -20.15
CA TRP A 472 2.25 31.75 -18.97
C TRP A 472 1.02 30.98 -18.50
N VAL A 473 0.22 30.42 -19.41
CA VAL A 473 -0.90 29.52 -19.04
C VAL A 473 -0.37 28.27 -18.36
N GLY A 474 0.69 27.65 -18.88
CA GLY A 474 1.36 26.50 -18.28
C GLY A 474 1.89 26.83 -16.88
N SER A 475 2.50 28.00 -16.71
CA SER A 475 2.95 28.49 -15.40
C SER A 475 1.80 28.60 -14.40
N LEU A 476 0.65 29.15 -14.82
CA LEU A 476 -0.54 29.26 -13.95
C LEU A 476 -1.11 27.91 -13.54
N VAL A 477 -1.01 26.87 -14.38
CA VAL A 477 -1.44 25.51 -14.05
C VAL A 477 -0.40 24.80 -13.17
N ALA A 478 0.89 25.00 -13.44
CA ALA A 478 2.00 24.38 -12.72
C ALA A 478 2.08 24.80 -11.23
N LEU A 479 1.65 26.02 -10.89
CA LEU A 479 1.63 26.52 -9.52
C LEU A 479 0.70 25.70 -8.60
N PRO A 480 -0.61 25.50 -8.91
CA PRO A 480 -1.47 24.55 -8.21
C PRO A 480 -0.92 23.11 -8.18
N SER A 481 -0.34 22.64 -9.28
CA SER A 481 0.28 21.30 -9.34
C SER A 481 1.39 21.14 -8.29
N GLY A 482 2.25 22.15 -8.10
CA GLY A 482 3.27 22.14 -7.05
C GLY A 482 2.70 22.05 -5.64
N GLY A 483 1.57 22.71 -5.37
CA GLY A 483 0.83 22.53 -4.13
C GLY A 483 0.25 21.12 -3.96
N GLY A 484 -0.26 20.53 -5.06
CA GLY A 484 -0.72 19.15 -5.10
C GLY A 484 0.37 18.12 -4.76
N VAL A 485 1.58 18.29 -5.32
CA VAL A 485 2.75 17.46 -4.99
C VAL A 485 3.05 17.54 -3.49
N ALA A 486 3.12 18.76 -2.94
CA ALA A 486 3.37 18.97 -1.52
C ALA A 486 2.31 18.30 -0.63
N MET A 487 1.04 18.33 -1.03
CA MET A 487 -0.05 17.68 -0.29
C MET A 487 -0.02 16.15 -0.39
N ALA A 488 0.31 15.59 -1.56
CA ALA A 488 0.37 14.15 -1.81
C ALA A 488 1.46 13.47 -0.97
N ILE A 489 2.66 14.08 -0.90
CA ILE A 489 3.76 13.61 -0.02
C ILE A 489 3.28 13.51 1.43
N LEU A 490 2.47 14.48 1.87
CA LEU A 490 2.04 14.58 3.27
C LEU A 490 0.86 13.71 3.63
N GLY A 491 0.00 13.41 2.67
CA GLY A 491 -1.13 12.52 2.86
C GLY A 491 -0.77 11.04 2.76
N GLY A 492 0.49 10.70 2.42
CA GLY A 492 0.87 9.32 2.05
C GLY A 492 0.11 8.79 0.84
N ASN A 493 -0.53 9.68 0.06
CA ASN A 493 -1.41 9.33 -1.02
C ASN A 493 -0.69 9.51 -2.37
N SER A 494 0.10 8.51 -2.72
CA SER A 494 0.84 8.46 -3.99
C SER A 494 -0.07 8.44 -5.21
N ALA A 495 -1.35 8.04 -5.08
CA ALA A 495 -2.31 8.03 -6.19
C ALA A 495 -2.66 9.45 -6.67
N CYS A 496 -2.69 10.44 -5.77
CA CYS A 496 -2.91 11.85 -6.15
C CYS A 496 -1.78 12.41 -7.02
N LEU A 497 -0.57 11.83 -6.93
CA LEU A 497 0.60 12.29 -7.68
C LEU A 497 0.42 12.14 -9.19
N VAL A 498 -0.34 11.12 -9.60
CA VAL A 498 -0.64 10.80 -11.00
C VAL A 498 -1.46 11.91 -11.65
N GLY A 499 -2.51 12.40 -10.97
CA GLY A 499 -3.32 13.53 -11.46
C GLY A 499 -2.52 14.83 -11.54
N VAL A 500 -1.62 15.05 -10.59
CA VAL A 500 -0.72 16.19 -10.58
C VAL A 500 0.28 16.11 -11.76
N ALA A 501 0.79 14.93 -12.07
CA ALA A 501 1.65 14.67 -13.23
C ALA A 501 0.98 15.04 -14.56
N ILE A 502 -0.28 14.64 -14.74
CA ILE A 502 -1.06 14.98 -15.94
C ILE A 502 -1.25 16.49 -16.05
N SER A 503 -1.61 17.16 -14.95
CA SER A 503 -1.87 18.60 -14.93
C SER A 503 -0.63 19.45 -15.29
N ALA A 504 0.56 18.99 -14.91
CA ALA A 504 1.82 19.68 -15.17
C ALA A 504 2.33 19.53 -16.61
N SER A 505 1.88 18.50 -17.34
CA SER A 505 2.19 18.26 -18.75
C SER A 505 3.69 18.34 -19.09
N LEU A 506 4.55 17.69 -18.30
CA LEU A 506 6.00 17.85 -18.40
C LEU A 506 6.64 17.09 -19.57
N LEU A 507 6.16 15.88 -19.88
CA LEU A 507 6.80 14.99 -20.84
C LEU A 507 6.49 15.32 -22.32
N PRO A 508 5.27 15.71 -22.71
CA PRO A 508 4.99 15.97 -24.14
C PRO A 508 5.70 17.18 -24.74
N PRO A 509 5.85 18.35 -24.07
CA PRO A 509 6.53 19.48 -24.68
C PRO A 509 8.04 19.26 -24.86
N ILE A 510 8.69 18.47 -23.99
CA ILE A 510 10.12 18.13 -24.18
C ILE A 510 10.31 17.22 -25.41
N ILE A 511 9.44 16.24 -25.62
CA ILE A 511 9.50 15.37 -26.81
C ILE A 511 9.17 16.15 -28.07
N ASN A 512 8.16 17.02 -28.00
CA ASN A 512 7.80 17.93 -29.08
C ASN A 512 8.98 18.81 -29.50
N SER A 513 9.77 19.33 -28.54
CA SER A 513 10.97 20.10 -28.84
C SER A 513 12.00 19.29 -29.64
N GLY A 514 12.22 18.02 -29.28
CA GLY A 514 13.11 17.10 -29.99
C GLY A 514 12.66 16.87 -31.43
N ILE A 515 11.37 16.55 -31.63
CA ILE A 515 10.79 16.30 -32.96
C ILE A 515 10.86 17.57 -33.83
N LEU A 516 10.54 18.74 -33.29
CA LEU A 516 10.55 20.00 -34.05
C LEU A 516 11.97 20.43 -34.45
N TRP A 517 12.97 20.21 -33.59
CA TRP A 517 14.37 20.47 -33.92
C TRP A 517 14.91 19.53 -34.99
N SER A 518 14.56 18.23 -34.95
CA SER A 518 14.95 17.31 -36.02
C SER A 518 14.30 17.70 -37.35
N LEU A 519 13.03 18.13 -37.34
CA LEU A 519 12.32 18.61 -38.54
C LEU A 519 12.94 19.88 -39.13
N SER A 520 13.34 20.83 -38.28
CA SER A 520 14.04 22.04 -38.72
C SER A 520 15.35 21.67 -39.43
N LEU A 521 16.14 20.77 -38.83
CA LEU A 521 17.42 20.30 -39.37
C LEU A 521 17.24 19.56 -40.71
N VAL A 522 16.26 18.66 -40.80
CA VAL A 522 15.94 17.94 -42.05
C VAL A 522 15.53 18.91 -43.17
N LYS A 523 14.73 19.94 -42.86
CA LYS A 523 14.33 20.95 -43.86
C LYS A 523 15.54 21.73 -44.39
N VAL A 524 16.51 22.04 -43.54
CA VAL A 524 17.78 22.66 -43.96
C VAL A 524 18.59 21.72 -44.85
N PHE A 525 18.69 20.44 -44.51
CA PHE A 525 19.40 19.47 -45.36
C PHE A 525 18.70 19.22 -46.71
N LYS A 526 17.38 19.06 -46.74
CA LYS A 526 16.62 18.91 -48.00
C LYS A 526 16.74 20.15 -48.90
N SER A 527 16.84 21.33 -48.30
CA SER A 527 17.08 22.58 -49.04
C SER A 527 18.42 22.64 -49.77
N LEU A 528 19.44 21.87 -49.36
CA LEU A 528 20.73 21.82 -50.05
C LEU A 528 20.70 20.94 -51.31
N THR A 529 19.71 20.04 -51.40
CA THR A 529 19.58 19.06 -52.48
C THR A 529 18.54 19.47 -53.53
N GLN A 530 17.61 20.37 -53.19
CA GLN A 530 16.49 20.77 -54.04
C GLN A 530 16.74 22.11 -54.74
N ASP A 531 16.40 22.18 -56.02
CA ASP A 531 16.47 23.43 -56.78
C ASP A 531 15.48 24.46 -56.24
N PRO A 532 15.89 25.74 -56.11
CA PRO A 532 15.02 26.81 -55.60
C PRO A 532 13.89 27.13 -56.58
N ILE A 533 12.72 27.42 -56.04
CA ILE A 533 11.52 27.81 -56.81
C ILE A 533 11.27 29.31 -56.60
N GLU A 534 10.89 30.02 -57.65
CA GLU A 534 10.47 31.42 -57.55
C GLU A 534 9.03 31.52 -57.08
N VAL A 535 8.79 32.23 -55.97
CA VAL A 535 7.45 32.48 -55.46
C VAL A 535 7.18 33.98 -55.37
N ASN A 536 6.01 34.40 -55.86
CA ASN A 536 5.57 35.78 -55.77
C ASN A 536 4.97 36.06 -54.39
N VAL A 537 5.65 36.91 -53.62
CA VAL A 537 5.20 37.37 -52.29
C VAL A 537 5.01 38.87 -52.35
N THR A 538 3.75 39.34 -52.19
CA THR A 538 3.40 40.78 -52.07
C THR A 538 4.09 41.71 -53.07
N GLY A 539 4.23 41.30 -54.34
CA GLY A 539 4.83 42.12 -55.41
C GLY A 539 6.35 41.99 -55.59
N THR A 540 7.02 41.13 -54.82
CA THR A 540 8.44 40.79 -54.98
C THR A 540 8.63 39.30 -55.27
N THR A 541 9.46 38.97 -56.26
CA THR A 541 9.86 37.59 -56.59
C THR A 541 10.94 37.13 -55.61
N LEU A 542 10.65 36.14 -54.77
CA LEU A 542 11.61 35.55 -53.85
C LEU A 542 11.96 34.13 -54.30
N THR A 543 13.26 33.84 -54.44
CA THR A 543 13.78 32.50 -54.75
C THR A 543 13.90 31.70 -53.44
N VAL A 544 13.08 30.67 -53.27
CA VAL A 544 13.01 29.90 -52.03
C VAL A 544 13.05 28.38 -52.31
N PRO A 545 13.87 27.61 -51.58
CA PRO A 545 13.84 26.14 -51.63
C PRO A 545 12.46 25.58 -51.23
N PRO A 546 11.93 24.57 -51.94
CA PRO A 546 10.59 24.02 -51.65
C PRO A 546 10.46 23.46 -50.23
N ALA A 547 11.55 22.96 -49.63
CA ALA A 547 11.57 22.48 -48.25
C ALA A 547 11.17 23.53 -47.20
N PHE A 548 11.31 24.83 -47.51
CA PHE A 548 10.99 25.92 -46.58
C PHE A 548 9.55 26.42 -46.68
N ILE A 549 8.78 25.90 -47.63
CA ILE A 549 7.36 26.22 -47.78
C ILE A 549 6.58 25.52 -46.66
N ALA A 550 5.66 26.26 -46.04
CA ALA A 550 4.74 25.72 -45.04
C ALA A 550 3.78 24.69 -45.67
N PRO A 551 3.45 23.60 -44.95
CA PRO A 551 2.54 22.57 -45.46
C PRO A 551 1.11 23.10 -45.65
N VAL A 552 0.37 22.48 -46.57
CA VAL A 552 -0.99 22.91 -46.94
C VAL A 552 -1.91 22.84 -45.71
N GLY A 553 -2.52 23.97 -45.34
CA GLY A 553 -3.41 24.09 -44.18
C GLY A 553 -2.74 24.55 -42.89
N TYR A 554 -1.41 24.73 -42.86
CA TYR A 554 -0.70 25.30 -41.71
C TYR A 554 -0.44 26.80 -41.91
N SER A 555 -0.86 27.62 -40.95
CA SER A 555 -0.50 29.04 -40.88
C SER A 555 0.63 29.25 -39.88
N PRO A 556 1.82 29.71 -40.30
CA PRO A 556 2.91 30.00 -39.36
C PRO A 556 2.55 31.20 -38.48
N TYR A 557 3.07 31.21 -37.25
CA TYR A 557 2.71 32.17 -36.21
C TYR A 557 3.81 33.21 -35.98
N TYR A 558 5.08 32.84 -36.05
CA TYR A 558 6.19 33.75 -35.75
C TYR A 558 6.91 34.27 -37.00
N PHE A 559 7.03 33.44 -38.04
CA PHE A 559 7.72 33.79 -39.28
C PHE A 559 6.85 33.63 -40.52
N ASP A 560 7.38 34.07 -41.67
CA ASP A 560 6.70 33.98 -42.96
C ASP A 560 6.57 32.54 -43.45
N LYS A 561 5.55 32.30 -44.30
CA LYS A 561 5.22 31.00 -44.95
C LYS A 561 6.38 30.34 -45.71
N TYR A 562 7.43 31.09 -45.99
CA TYR A 562 8.60 30.68 -46.77
C TYR A 562 9.84 30.40 -45.90
N SER A 563 9.70 30.42 -44.58
CA SER A 563 10.81 30.25 -43.63
C SER A 563 10.51 29.20 -42.56
N MET A 564 9.93 28.07 -42.99
CA MET A 564 9.43 27.02 -42.09
C MET A 564 10.49 26.41 -41.17
N HIS A 565 11.75 26.36 -41.59
CA HIS A 565 12.85 25.86 -40.76
C HIS A 565 13.05 26.71 -39.49
N LYS A 566 12.87 28.04 -39.59
CA LYS A 566 12.95 28.96 -38.44
C LYS A 566 11.75 28.83 -37.52
N GLU A 567 10.56 28.67 -38.11
CA GLU A 567 9.31 28.42 -37.37
C GLU A 567 9.42 27.15 -36.52
N CYS A 568 9.82 26.02 -37.10
CA CYS A 568 10.00 24.77 -36.36
C CYS A 568 11.07 24.89 -35.26
N ALA A 569 12.19 25.58 -35.53
CA ALA A 569 13.23 25.78 -34.53
C ALA A 569 12.71 26.57 -33.32
N LEU A 570 11.99 27.67 -33.57
CA LEU A 570 11.44 28.53 -32.53
C LEU A 570 10.31 27.83 -31.74
N LEU A 571 9.41 27.11 -32.42
CA LEU A 571 8.39 26.31 -31.75
C LEU A 571 9.02 25.27 -30.82
N GLY A 572 10.11 24.63 -31.24
CA GLY A 572 10.88 23.71 -30.42
C GLY A 572 11.49 24.37 -29.18
N VAL A 573 12.08 25.56 -29.33
CA VAL A 573 12.63 26.35 -28.20
C VAL A 573 11.53 26.72 -27.20
N ILE A 574 10.37 27.17 -27.67
CA ILE A 574 9.26 27.55 -26.79
C ILE A 574 8.71 26.32 -26.06
N SER A 575 8.61 25.17 -26.74
CA SER A 575 8.17 23.91 -26.11
C SER A 575 9.16 23.43 -25.04
N PHE A 576 10.46 23.59 -25.28
CA PHE A 576 11.50 23.31 -24.28
C PHE A 576 11.41 24.29 -23.09
N CYS A 577 11.23 25.59 -23.34
CA CYS A 577 11.05 26.57 -22.27
C CYS A 577 9.81 26.27 -21.43
N LEU A 578 8.73 25.76 -22.04
CA LEU A 578 7.50 25.39 -21.33
C LEU A 578 7.77 24.32 -20.26
N THR A 579 8.56 23.28 -20.55
CA THR A 579 8.87 22.25 -19.54
C THR A 579 9.74 22.79 -18.42
N VAL A 580 10.79 23.54 -18.76
CA VAL A 580 11.71 24.14 -17.77
C VAL A 580 10.97 25.09 -16.84
N VAL A 581 10.14 25.97 -17.40
CA VAL A 581 9.33 26.93 -16.61
C VAL A 581 8.33 26.18 -15.73
N ASN A 582 7.64 25.16 -16.24
CA ASN A 582 6.71 24.37 -15.43
C ASN A 582 7.41 23.67 -14.26
N ILE A 583 8.59 23.06 -14.48
CA ILE A 583 9.39 22.43 -13.42
C ILE A 583 9.78 23.45 -12.34
N LEU A 584 10.27 24.62 -12.74
CA LEU A 584 10.63 25.68 -11.80
C LEU A 584 9.43 26.19 -11.00
N CYS A 585 8.28 26.36 -11.65
CA CYS A 585 7.02 26.76 -11.00
C CYS A 585 6.54 25.71 -9.98
N ILE A 586 6.63 24.42 -10.31
CA ILE A 586 6.27 23.31 -9.41
C ILE A 586 7.17 23.30 -8.18
N ILE A 587 8.48 23.41 -8.36
CA ILE A 587 9.45 23.44 -7.25
C ILE A 587 9.20 24.65 -6.36
N LEU A 588 8.97 25.83 -6.94
CA LEU A 588 8.74 27.07 -6.19
C LEU A 588 7.43 27.01 -5.41
N ALA A 589 6.33 26.60 -6.04
CA ALA A 589 5.02 26.49 -5.39
C ALA A 589 5.00 25.37 -4.34
N GLY A 590 5.60 24.22 -4.62
CA GLY A 590 5.73 23.14 -3.64
C GLY A 590 6.52 23.59 -2.41
N THR A 591 7.65 24.28 -2.61
CA THR A 591 8.44 24.85 -1.51
C THR A 591 7.63 25.88 -0.71
N LEU A 592 6.85 26.74 -1.39
CA LEU A 592 5.98 27.73 -0.75
C LEU A 592 4.91 27.05 0.13
N VAL A 593 4.20 26.06 -0.41
CA VAL A 593 3.12 25.35 0.31
C VAL A 593 3.67 24.61 1.53
N LEU A 594 4.82 23.93 1.39
CA LEU A 594 5.48 23.26 2.51
C LEU A 594 5.92 24.27 3.58
N LYS A 595 6.40 25.46 3.19
CA LYS A 595 6.70 26.55 4.13
C LYS A 595 5.47 27.14 4.79
N ILE A 596 4.36 27.30 4.07
CA ILE A 596 3.10 27.79 4.65
C ILE A 596 2.62 26.80 5.71
N LYS A 597 2.68 25.50 5.44
CA LYS A 597 2.35 24.46 6.43
C LYS A 597 3.25 24.50 7.68
N GLU A 598 4.51 24.92 7.55
CA GLU A 598 5.40 25.14 8.70
C GLU A 598 4.94 26.31 9.59
N ILE A 599 4.25 27.32 9.02
CA ILE A 599 3.92 28.60 9.67
C ILE A 599 2.42 28.71 10.02
N ALA A 600 1.55 27.85 9.47
CA ALA A 600 0.11 27.91 9.65
C ALA A 600 -0.34 27.64 11.12
N PRO A 601 -1.26 28.44 11.68
CA PRO A 601 -1.76 28.29 13.05
C PRO A 601 -2.62 27.02 13.23
N ALA A 602 -2.59 26.51 14.46
CA ALA A 602 -2.82 25.13 14.90
C ALA A 602 -4.19 24.45 14.65
N LYS A 603 -5.12 25.04 13.89
CA LYS A 603 -6.50 24.55 13.84
C LYS A 603 -6.83 23.51 12.75
N SER A 604 -5.92 23.16 11.82
CA SER A 604 -6.31 22.32 10.66
C SER A 604 -5.69 20.92 10.55
N LEU A 605 -4.69 20.51 11.33
CA LEU A 605 -4.14 19.14 11.25
C LEU A 605 -3.44 18.72 12.56
N GLN A 606 -4.12 17.96 13.41
CA GLN A 606 -3.56 17.47 14.69
C GLN A 606 -2.42 16.44 14.48
N GLY A 607 -2.44 15.66 13.39
CA GLY A 607 -1.48 14.56 13.17
C GLY A 607 -0.08 14.93 12.64
N THR A 608 0.09 16.06 11.95
CA THR A 608 1.40 16.42 11.33
C THR A 608 2.08 17.64 11.97
N ARG A 609 1.50 18.18 13.04
CA ARG A 609 1.96 19.40 13.73
C ARG A 609 3.39 19.27 14.27
N ARG A 610 3.69 18.13 14.90
CA ARG A 610 5.00 17.84 15.51
C ARG A 610 6.11 17.82 14.46
N PHE A 611 5.86 17.12 13.36
CA PHE A 611 6.80 16.95 12.27
C PHE A 611 7.25 18.30 11.68
N TRP A 612 6.30 19.18 11.35
CA TRP A 612 6.60 20.48 10.71
C TRP A 612 7.20 21.51 11.67
N LYS A 613 6.67 21.65 12.88
CA LYS A 613 7.09 22.70 13.81
C LYS A 613 8.41 22.38 14.51
N HIS A 614 8.62 21.10 14.82
CA HIS A 614 9.71 20.64 15.68
C HIS A 614 10.74 19.82 14.91
N ASP A 615 10.33 18.74 14.23
CA ASP A 615 11.29 17.76 13.73
C ASP A 615 12.05 18.26 12.49
N ILE A 616 11.36 18.88 11.53
CA ILE A 616 11.97 19.54 10.36
C ILE A 616 12.88 20.69 10.78
N LYS A 617 12.46 21.51 11.76
CA LYS A 617 13.25 22.65 12.23
C LYS A 617 14.57 22.18 12.85
N VAL A 618 14.50 21.14 13.69
CA VAL A 618 15.68 20.51 14.30
C VAL A 618 16.61 19.91 13.24
N ALA A 619 16.07 19.16 12.26
CA ALA A 619 16.85 18.59 11.16
C ALA A 619 17.51 19.67 10.29
N ARG A 620 16.84 20.79 10.06
CA ARG A 620 17.38 21.93 9.30
C ARG A 620 18.47 22.68 10.06
N ASP A 621 18.27 22.94 11.34
CA ASP A 621 19.29 23.59 12.18
C ASP A 621 20.52 22.69 12.34
N TYR A 622 20.33 21.38 12.38
CA TYR A 622 21.39 20.38 12.24
C TYR A 622 22.11 20.49 10.88
N ASN A 623 21.39 20.43 9.75
CA ASN A 623 22.01 20.53 8.42
C ASN A 623 22.70 21.88 8.20
N LYS A 624 22.18 22.95 8.81
CA LYS A 624 22.77 24.29 8.81
C LYS A 624 24.08 24.34 9.61
N THR A 625 24.19 23.55 10.68
CA THR A 625 25.40 23.50 11.53
C THR A 625 26.46 22.51 11.03
N LEU A 626 26.09 21.57 10.15
CA LEU A 626 26.96 20.50 9.66
C LEU A 626 27.50 20.60 8.23
N GLY A 627 27.24 21.71 7.51
CA GLY A 627 27.80 21.89 6.17
C GLY A 627 29.34 21.76 6.15
N GLY A 628 29.86 20.65 5.59
CA GLY A 628 31.29 20.40 5.37
C GLY A 628 31.78 19.00 5.79
N ALA A 629 33.08 18.71 5.57
CA ALA A 629 33.77 17.45 5.88
C ALA A 629 33.79 17.03 7.37
N ALA A 630 33.02 17.73 8.21
CA ALA A 630 32.96 17.58 9.66
C ALA A 630 31.86 16.62 10.15
N ALA A 631 31.13 15.91 9.26
CA ALA A 631 30.19 14.86 9.67
C ALA A 631 30.88 13.74 10.51
N SER A 632 32.17 13.48 10.26
CA SER A 632 33.01 12.58 11.07
C SER A 632 33.35 13.12 12.48
N SER A 633 33.23 14.44 12.70
CA SER A 633 33.46 15.05 14.01
C SER A 633 32.28 14.90 14.98
N MET A 634 31.14 14.37 14.53
CA MET A 634 29.95 14.24 15.36
C MET A 634 30.06 13.12 16.39
N GLY A 635 30.59 11.96 16.00
CA GLY A 635 30.93 10.91 16.95
C GLY A 635 31.86 11.47 18.03
N LYS A 636 32.83 12.31 17.64
CA LYS A 636 33.75 13.00 18.56
C LYS A 636 33.07 14.06 19.43
N LYS A 637 32.10 14.83 18.92
CA LYS A 637 31.31 15.78 19.73
C LYS A 637 30.34 15.10 20.69
N LEU A 638 29.68 14.02 20.27
CA LEU A 638 28.86 13.18 21.13
C LEU A 638 29.71 12.51 22.21
N LEU A 639 30.87 11.98 21.83
CA LEU A 639 31.86 11.45 22.77
C LEU A 639 32.43 12.54 23.69
N GLU A 640 32.63 13.77 23.22
CA GLU A 640 33.11 14.90 24.05
C GLU A 640 32.04 15.42 25.01
N GLU A 641 30.78 15.51 24.60
CA GLU A 641 29.67 15.88 25.49
C GLU A 641 29.35 14.77 26.48
N TRP A 642 29.48 13.50 26.06
CA TRP A 642 29.40 12.35 26.96
C TRP A 642 30.57 12.32 27.95
N LYS A 643 31.79 12.63 27.50
CA LYS A 643 32.99 12.72 28.36
C LYS A 643 32.92 13.90 29.33
N LYS A 644 32.09 14.91 29.08
CA LYS A 644 31.78 16.01 30.02
C LYS A 644 30.75 15.62 31.09
N LEU A 645 29.99 14.54 30.88
CA LEU A 645 29.05 13.97 31.84
C LEU A 645 29.70 12.91 32.75
N ASP A 646 30.94 12.53 32.46
CA ASP A 646 31.74 11.72 33.37
C ASP A 646 31.87 12.51 34.69
N PRO A 647 31.34 12.00 35.83
CA PRO A 647 31.49 12.71 37.08
C PRO A 647 32.99 12.86 37.33
N LYS A 648 33.40 14.02 37.86
CA LYS A 648 34.79 14.27 38.28
C LYS A 648 35.33 13.29 39.35
N ASN A 649 34.62 12.20 39.65
CA ASN A 649 35.03 11.13 40.54
C ASN A 649 35.01 9.81 39.76
N GLY A 650 36.19 9.21 39.58
CA GLY A 650 36.42 8.01 38.76
C GLY A 650 35.83 6.71 39.30
N ASP A 651 34.51 6.64 39.46
CA ASP A 651 33.80 5.40 39.80
C ASP A 651 33.48 4.59 38.53
N PRO A 652 34.12 3.42 38.30
CA PRO A 652 33.88 2.58 37.12
C PRO A 652 32.45 2.03 37.03
N ALA A 653 31.71 2.01 38.14
CA ALA A 653 30.30 1.61 38.20
C ALA A 653 29.34 2.68 37.63
N ALA A 654 29.73 3.96 37.62
CA ALA A 654 28.91 5.03 37.05
C ALA A 654 29.03 5.06 35.52
N ALA A 655 30.22 4.82 34.98
CA ALA A 655 30.47 4.76 33.54
C ALA A 655 29.69 3.60 32.88
N SER A 656 29.60 2.45 33.55
CA SER A 656 28.85 1.28 33.08
C SER A 656 27.33 1.50 33.12
N ARG A 657 26.81 2.17 34.17
CA ARG A 657 25.40 2.61 34.22
C ARG A 657 25.06 3.60 33.11
N ASN A 658 25.93 4.58 32.85
CA ASN A 658 25.74 5.55 31.77
C ASN A 658 25.77 4.89 30.38
N LEU A 659 26.50 3.78 30.21
CA LEU A 659 26.54 3.01 28.97
C LEU A 659 25.26 2.18 28.79
N GLN A 660 24.77 1.57 29.88
CA GLN A 660 23.48 0.88 29.91
C GLN A 660 22.31 1.83 29.64
N ASP A 661 22.31 3.02 30.24
CA ASP A 661 21.29 4.05 29.98
C ASP A 661 21.32 4.55 28.53
N LEU A 662 22.49 4.57 27.88
CA LEU A 662 22.62 4.98 26.47
C LEU A 662 22.16 3.85 25.55
N GLN A 663 22.47 2.60 25.88
CA GLN A 663 21.91 1.43 25.19
C GLN A 663 20.40 1.41 25.30
N SER A 664 19.81 1.67 26.48
CA SER A 664 18.36 1.71 26.64
C SER A 664 17.71 2.86 25.87
N MET A 665 18.39 4.01 25.71
CA MET A 665 17.88 5.11 24.87
C MET A 665 17.94 4.81 23.38
N ILE A 666 18.95 4.06 22.92
CA ILE A 666 19.03 3.60 21.54
C ILE A 666 17.94 2.56 21.30
N GLU A 667 17.77 1.62 22.21
CA GLU A 667 16.73 0.59 22.18
C GLU A 667 15.33 1.23 22.19
N GLU A 668 15.07 2.23 23.04
CA GLU A 668 13.81 2.99 23.06
C GLU A 668 13.55 3.78 21.76
N ALA A 669 14.61 4.24 21.08
CA ALA A 669 14.47 4.92 19.78
C ALA A 669 14.27 3.93 18.62
N GLU A 670 14.83 2.72 18.73
CA GLU A 670 14.67 1.61 17.79
C GLU A 670 13.33 0.88 17.97
N ASP A 671 12.74 0.90 19.17
CA ASP A 671 11.43 0.32 19.45
C ASP A 671 10.27 1.24 19.06
N ASP A 672 10.55 2.45 18.55
CA ASP A 672 9.51 3.39 18.12
C ASP A 672 8.68 2.81 16.96
N ASP A 673 7.35 2.82 17.08
CA ASP A 673 6.42 2.29 16.08
C ASP A 673 6.66 2.86 14.66
N VAL A 674 7.03 4.15 14.60
CA VAL A 674 7.33 4.83 13.34
C VAL A 674 8.67 4.34 12.76
N TYR A 675 9.65 4.03 13.61
CA TYR A 675 10.90 3.38 13.19
C TYR A 675 10.65 2.03 12.54
N GLN A 676 9.95 1.15 13.25
CA GLN A 676 9.70 -0.22 12.83
C GLN A 676 8.86 -0.29 11.55
N THR A 677 7.82 0.55 11.44
CA THR A 677 6.97 0.63 10.24
C THR A 677 7.77 1.00 8.99
N VAL A 678 8.73 1.92 9.13
CA VAL A 678 9.54 2.36 7.98
C VAL A 678 10.69 1.39 7.70
N VAL A 679 11.33 0.79 8.71
CA VAL A 679 12.31 -0.28 8.49
C VAL A 679 11.68 -1.44 7.72
N GLN A 680 10.44 -1.80 8.03
CA GLN A 680 9.67 -2.80 7.28
C GLN A 680 9.34 -2.34 5.84
N GLN A 681 9.04 -1.07 5.61
CA GLN A 681 8.85 -0.54 4.26
C GLN A 681 10.16 -0.47 3.45
N MET A 682 11.30 -0.23 4.11
CA MET A 682 12.63 -0.19 3.49
C MET A 682 13.21 -1.59 3.22
N ALA A 683 12.86 -2.60 4.01
CA ALA A 683 13.31 -3.99 3.83
C ALA A 683 12.91 -4.59 2.48
N ASN A 684 11.96 -3.97 1.77
CA ASN A 684 11.56 -4.34 0.41
C ASN A 684 12.48 -3.77 -0.70
N HIS A 685 13.53 -3.02 -0.36
CA HIS A 685 14.56 -2.57 -1.31
C HIS A 685 15.91 -3.24 -1.01
N PRO A 686 16.62 -3.78 -2.03
CA PRO A 686 17.91 -4.40 -1.81
C PRO A 686 18.94 -3.36 -1.32
N PRO A 687 19.78 -3.69 -0.34
CA PRO A 687 20.76 -2.74 0.18
C PRO A 687 21.80 -2.40 -0.90
N PRO A 688 22.35 -1.16 -0.93
CA PRO A 688 23.42 -0.82 -1.83
C PRO A 688 24.66 -1.66 -1.52
N LEU A 689 25.29 -2.19 -2.57
CA LEU A 689 26.50 -3.00 -2.48
C LEU A 689 27.63 -2.23 -1.79
N VAL A 690 27.83 -2.48 -0.50
CA VAL A 690 29.02 -2.04 0.21
C VAL A 690 30.20 -2.86 -0.31
N ARG A 691 31.09 -2.21 -1.07
CA ARG A 691 32.42 -2.77 -1.39
C ARG A 691 33.16 -3.02 -0.08
N ARG A 692 33.19 -4.28 0.37
CA ARG A 692 34.04 -4.73 1.48
C ARG A 692 35.50 -4.67 1.01
N ASN A 693 36.24 -3.68 1.48
CA ASN A 693 37.70 -3.68 1.40
C ASN A 693 38.20 -4.88 2.23
N ARG A 694 38.87 -5.83 1.57
CA ARG A 694 39.67 -6.85 2.23
C ARG A 694 40.93 -6.18 2.81
N GLY A 695 41.00 -6.10 4.13
CA GLY A 695 42.22 -5.81 4.88
C GLY A 695 42.38 -6.86 5.97
N MET A 696 43.45 -7.65 5.86
CA MET A 696 43.91 -8.67 6.80
C MET A 696 43.77 -8.27 8.27
N VAL A 697 43.22 -9.16 9.08
CA VAL A 697 43.50 -9.24 10.52
C VAL A 697 44.06 -10.62 10.78
N LEU A 698 45.31 -10.65 11.23
CA LEU A 698 46.06 -11.82 11.67
C LEU A 698 45.44 -12.37 12.96
N ASP A 699 45.21 -13.68 12.98
CA ASP A 699 44.94 -14.47 14.19
C ASP A 699 46.09 -14.35 15.19
N MET A 700 45.74 -14.07 16.44
CA MET A 700 46.57 -14.34 17.62
C MET A 700 45.68 -14.82 18.77
N ALA A 701 46.22 -15.80 19.50
CA ALA A 701 45.71 -16.52 20.70
C ALA A 701 44.83 -17.74 20.37
N ALA A 702 45.32 -18.99 20.39
CA ALA A 702 46.02 -19.73 21.46
C ALA A 702 45.18 -19.90 22.75
N HIS A 703 44.29 -20.88 22.76
CA HIS A 703 44.38 -22.10 23.60
C HIS A 703 43.25 -23.08 23.29
#